data_AF-A0A2V4D1S0-F1
#
_entry.id   AF-A0A2V4D1S0-F1
#
_cell.length_a   1.000
_cell.length_b   1.000
_cell.length_c   1.000
_cell.angle_alpha   90.00
_cell.angle_beta   90.00
_cell.angle_gamma   90.00
#
_symmetry.space_group_name_H-M   'P 1'
#
loop_
_entity.id
_entity.type
_entity.pdbx_description
1 polymer ?
#
loop_
_entity_poly.entity_id
_entity_poly.type
_entity_poly.pdbx_seq_one_letter_code
_entity_poly.pdbx_strand_id
1 'polypeptide(L)'
;MVFSALPGFMQPNEPTEEIEEIETIDSTSGRQPTADCEGISFEDMFYYNYAEFTVQINDDWDGGYVRAKAMVNGSDTTTLRNDLDGLFEGLAGGANGWLSTDEKDGVEAVGKDCVAQTYTRIGFRGGPSHRGGPGVNWNNATWIKEGMTLEETNLIPEGHPERRSCKDQFGGPSGSPTCEEIPNGPANPGQCGPHSCDTVIYLNASVSFSQIIDPSDFTLAMVGRNLTNAQFEYIFPNQVSPLRITDTYENQDCNETYYEDDEEDDDFGVTYTTREECQSYTNFGDLDYSLTALTDGTSFSRRFTYDGADWPASRGYFIDFTTSPPDVDNPPVWKNDAPSEGELLPVAAVGESEYVVDLADINAWYNDDLGAGMLNVDCTGAAGWSLVEAEANHWMVTSPSDGATTTINCEAIDSSGQSSGARTFSIAPIFSVSVASAQSLDDLTFTMTPTSEAPDSMSVSVTLMQNNVEVSNSMSLDTAAADIVLSLSTLIPGNVNAKISASGIGMAPFEYNYDLGLAKLSLAPSVQITGGEWVSSNYILRGQFFDPDGEAVSFTLKLDGVQAGQVSVAGNQWVTDEIPFDLLIEGVHNVTIEACDNSGVCVSVSEDVDNTFLFQVIDDIDDGGTNKPAVEESGLPAASIGLTMMALLGAGIAVRRRLS
;
A
#
# COMPACT_ATOMS: atom_id res chain seq x y z
N MET A 1 11.43 -97.02 18.67
CA MET A 1 11.63 -97.19 20.12
C MET A 1 11.70 -95.79 20.71
N VAL A 2 10.61 -95.32 21.34
CA VAL A 2 10.46 -95.21 22.83
C VAL A 2 11.33 -94.07 23.40
N PHE A 3 10.74 -92.87 23.54
CA PHE A 3 10.40 -92.12 24.78
C PHE A 3 11.62 -91.55 25.56
N SER A 4 11.81 -90.22 25.57
CA SER A 4 11.43 -89.22 26.63
C SER A 4 12.60 -88.89 27.56
N ALA A 5 12.90 -87.63 27.91
CA ALA A 5 12.04 -86.71 28.66
C ALA A 5 12.43 -85.22 28.52
N LEU A 6 11.40 -84.36 28.52
CA LEU A 6 11.34 -82.94 28.96
C LEU A 6 10.99 -82.92 30.49
N PRO A 7 10.92 -81.78 31.24
CA PRO A 7 10.73 -80.38 30.81
C PRO A 7 11.50 -79.29 31.63
N GLY A 8 11.42 -78.04 31.16
CA GLY A 8 11.81 -76.86 31.93
C GLY A 8 11.67 -75.54 31.16
N PHE A 9 10.44 -75.03 31.12
CA PHE A 9 10.02 -73.60 31.10
C PHE A 9 10.73 -72.54 30.23
N MET A 10 9.93 -72.00 29.30
CA MET A 10 9.82 -70.59 28.88
C MET A 10 11.02 -69.65 29.15
N GLN A 11 11.74 -69.30 28.09
CA GLN A 11 12.53 -68.06 28.07
C GLN A 11 11.63 -66.87 27.74
N PRO A 12 11.66 -65.79 28.54
CA PRO A 12 10.89 -64.58 28.31
C PRO A 12 11.54 -63.68 27.25
N ASN A 13 10.68 -62.90 26.59
CA ASN A 13 10.99 -61.81 25.67
C ASN A 13 12.17 -60.95 26.15
N GLU A 14 13.08 -60.61 25.24
CA GLU A 14 13.96 -59.45 25.41
C GLU A 14 13.11 -58.17 25.31
N PRO A 15 13.06 -57.33 26.35
CA PRO A 15 12.63 -55.95 26.22
C PRO A 15 13.84 -55.13 25.75
N THR A 16 13.65 -54.37 24.68
CA THR A 16 14.51 -53.25 24.31
C THR A 16 14.62 -52.29 25.48
N GLU A 17 15.86 -52.01 25.92
CA GLU A 17 16.15 -51.06 26.99
C GLU A 17 15.64 -49.65 26.60
N GLU A 18 14.72 -49.15 27.43
CA GLU A 18 14.50 -47.72 27.63
C GLU A 18 15.79 -47.11 28.17
N ILE A 19 16.39 -46.19 27.40
CA ILE A 19 17.24 -45.15 27.97
C ILE A 19 16.35 -43.93 28.05
N GLU A 20 15.91 -43.62 29.27
CA GLU A 20 15.37 -42.33 29.68
C GLU A 20 16.37 -41.24 29.25
N GLU A 21 16.05 -40.53 28.18
CA GLU A 21 16.69 -39.25 27.91
C GLU A 21 16.06 -38.23 28.86
N ILE A 22 16.92 -37.71 29.74
CA ILE A 22 16.63 -36.76 30.79
C ILE A 22 15.85 -35.57 30.21
N GLU A 23 14.63 -35.33 30.72
CA GLU A 23 13.94 -34.04 30.61
C GLU A 23 14.88 -32.95 31.12
N THR A 24 15.54 -32.28 30.18
CA THR A 24 16.04 -30.93 30.39
C THR A 24 14.87 -30.01 30.07
N ILE A 25 14.19 -29.59 31.13
CA ILE A 25 13.23 -28.49 31.08
C ILE A 25 14.05 -27.24 30.77
N ASP A 26 14.27 -26.96 29.48
CA ASP A 26 14.77 -25.67 29.03
C ASP A 26 13.57 -24.72 28.92
N SER A 27 13.47 -23.84 29.92
CA SER A 27 12.39 -22.88 30.09
C SER A 27 12.54 -21.66 29.16
N THR A 28 12.66 -21.89 27.85
CA THR A 28 12.60 -20.83 26.82
C THR A 28 11.92 -21.24 25.50
N SER A 29 11.28 -22.40 25.39
CA SER A 29 10.48 -22.75 24.20
C SER A 29 9.05 -22.22 24.34
N GLY A 30 8.82 -20.97 23.94
CA GLY A 30 7.46 -20.52 23.59
C GLY A 30 6.89 -21.47 22.53
N ARG A 31 5.67 -21.94 22.71
CA ARG A 31 4.95 -22.77 21.74
C ARG A 31 4.80 -21.97 20.46
N GLN A 32 5.64 -22.21 19.45
CA GLN A 32 5.44 -21.61 18.13
C GLN A 32 4.22 -22.28 17.48
N PRO A 33 3.21 -21.52 17.02
CA PRO A 33 2.11 -22.09 16.25
C PRO A 33 2.67 -22.69 14.94
N THR A 34 2.19 -23.87 14.55
CA THR A 34 2.48 -24.46 13.24
C THR A 34 1.31 -24.15 12.32
N ALA A 35 1.55 -23.40 11.24
CA ALA A 35 0.54 -23.19 10.20
C ALA A 35 0.60 -24.33 9.17
N ASP A 36 -0.55 -24.93 8.89
CA ASP A 36 -0.76 -25.81 7.74
C ASP A 36 -1.32 -24.96 6.60
N CYS A 37 -0.51 -24.76 5.56
CA CYS A 37 -0.85 -23.97 4.40
C CYS A 37 -0.83 -24.81 3.12
N GLU A 38 -0.87 -26.14 3.26
CA GLU A 38 -1.07 -27.03 2.13
C GLU A 38 -2.43 -26.74 1.49
N GLY A 39 -2.49 -26.81 0.16
CA GLY A 39 -3.76 -26.65 -0.56
C GLY A 39 -4.14 -25.22 -0.93
N ILE A 40 -3.56 -24.19 -0.30
CA ILE A 40 -3.80 -22.78 -0.65
C ILE A 40 -2.69 -22.22 -1.54
N SER A 41 -2.99 -21.15 -2.27
CA SER A 41 -1.95 -20.40 -3.00
C SER A 41 -1.44 -19.24 -2.16
N PHE A 42 -0.22 -18.76 -2.41
CA PHE A 42 0.37 -17.65 -1.65
C PHE A 42 -0.54 -16.41 -1.66
N GLU A 43 -1.14 -16.11 -2.79
CA GLU A 43 -2.03 -14.97 -2.99
C GLU A 43 -3.37 -15.15 -2.27
N ASP A 44 -3.70 -16.35 -1.78
CA ASP A 44 -4.88 -16.60 -0.96
C ASP A 44 -4.64 -16.37 0.53
N MET A 45 -3.39 -16.19 0.96
CA MET A 45 -3.02 -16.11 2.38
C MET A 45 -3.61 -14.90 3.09
N PHE A 46 -3.88 -13.79 2.41
CA PHE A 46 -4.50 -12.61 3.02
C PHE A 46 -5.13 -11.70 1.96
N TYR A 47 -5.94 -10.75 2.42
CA TYR A 47 -6.53 -9.72 1.58
C TYR A 47 -5.52 -8.63 1.22
N TYR A 48 -5.50 -8.26 -0.05
CA TYR A 48 -4.71 -7.15 -0.56
C TYR A 48 -5.52 -6.34 -1.58
N ASN A 49 -5.26 -5.04 -1.63
CA ASN A 49 -5.90 -4.14 -2.59
C ASN A 49 -5.13 -4.12 -3.92
N TYR A 50 -3.82 -4.33 -3.86
CA TYR A 50 -2.94 -4.47 -5.02
C TYR A 50 -1.73 -5.33 -4.67
N ALA A 51 -1.32 -6.21 -5.57
CA ALA A 51 -0.09 -6.96 -5.45
C ALA A 51 0.76 -6.86 -6.73
N GLU A 52 2.07 -6.93 -6.57
CA GLU A 52 3.06 -6.92 -7.63
C GLU A 52 3.99 -8.11 -7.43
N PHE A 53 4.25 -8.85 -8.51
CA PHE A 53 5.13 -10.02 -8.54
C PHE A 53 6.12 -9.86 -9.69
N THR A 54 7.40 -9.75 -9.39
CA THR A 54 8.48 -9.84 -10.36
C THR A 54 9.14 -11.21 -10.26
N VAL A 55 8.96 -12.03 -11.30
CA VAL A 55 9.49 -13.39 -11.42
C VAL A 55 10.64 -13.37 -12.42
N GLN A 56 11.86 -13.45 -11.94
CA GLN A 56 13.06 -13.54 -12.78
C GLN A 56 13.43 -15.01 -12.99
N ILE A 57 13.37 -15.48 -14.24
CA ILE A 57 13.73 -16.86 -14.58
C ILE A 57 15.26 -16.99 -14.65
N ASN A 58 15.80 -18.08 -14.11
CA ASN A 58 17.25 -18.35 -14.14
C ASN A 58 17.74 -18.60 -15.58
N ASP A 59 19.02 -18.29 -15.85
CA ASP A 59 19.65 -18.50 -17.18
C ASP A 59 19.62 -19.95 -17.66
N ASP A 60 19.60 -20.92 -16.75
CA ASP A 60 19.52 -22.36 -17.01
C ASP A 60 18.09 -22.90 -17.05
N TRP A 61 17.08 -22.03 -16.86
CA TRP A 61 15.65 -22.37 -16.93
C TRP A 61 15.21 -23.49 -15.98
N ASP A 62 15.91 -23.65 -14.85
CA ASP A 62 15.61 -24.66 -13.82
C ASP A 62 14.82 -24.13 -12.62
N GLY A 63 14.60 -22.82 -12.58
CA GLY A 63 13.93 -22.11 -11.50
C GLY A 63 13.87 -20.61 -11.76
N GLY A 64 13.68 -19.86 -10.69
CA GLY A 64 13.68 -18.41 -10.74
C GLY A 64 13.71 -17.78 -9.36
N TYR A 65 13.76 -16.45 -9.34
CA TYR A 65 13.68 -15.62 -8.15
C TYR A 65 12.45 -14.74 -8.22
N VAL A 66 11.62 -14.78 -7.17
CA VAL A 66 10.39 -14.01 -7.06
C VAL A 66 10.60 -12.91 -6.03
N ARG A 67 10.29 -11.68 -6.43
CA ARG A 67 10.09 -10.54 -5.54
C ARG A 67 8.62 -10.17 -5.60
N ALA A 68 7.95 -10.17 -4.46
CA ALA A 68 6.55 -9.83 -4.37
C ALA A 68 6.31 -8.74 -3.35
N LYS A 69 5.33 -7.89 -3.63
CA LYS A 69 4.86 -6.80 -2.79
C LYS A 69 3.34 -6.81 -2.78
N ALA A 70 2.74 -6.84 -1.61
CA ALA A 70 1.29 -6.75 -1.43
C ALA A 70 0.94 -5.53 -0.58
N MET A 71 0.06 -4.68 -1.10
CA MET A 71 -0.46 -3.50 -0.41
C MET A 71 -1.82 -3.82 0.21
N VAL A 72 -1.95 -3.52 1.50
CA VAL A 72 -3.17 -3.72 2.28
C VAL A 72 -3.54 -2.38 2.91
N ASN A 73 -4.78 -1.93 2.74
CA ASN A 73 -5.23 -0.61 3.18
C ASN A 73 -6.58 -0.67 3.90
N GLY A 74 -6.85 0.39 4.66
CA GLY A 74 -8.15 0.60 5.32
C GLY A 74 -8.58 -0.58 6.21
N SER A 75 -9.78 -1.11 5.94
CA SER A 75 -10.35 -2.23 6.69
C SER A 75 -9.61 -3.54 6.48
N ASP A 76 -8.97 -3.74 5.32
CA ASP A 76 -8.27 -5.00 5.01
C ASP A 76 -7.04 -5.17 5.91
N THR A 77 -6.40 -4.07 6.31
CA THR A 77 -5.30 -4.09 7.28
C THR A 77 -5.79 -4.51 8.67
N THR A 78 -7.00 -4.10 9.04
CA THR A 78 -7.60 -4.52 10.31
C THR A 78 -7.90 -6.03 10.27
N THR A 79 -8.43 -6.53 9.16
CA THR A 79 -8.64 -7.97 8.95
C THR A 79 -7.33 -8.73 9.04
N LEU A 80 -6.29 -8.32 8.30
CA LEU A 80 -4.96 -8.92 8.36
C LEU A 80 -4.41 -8.98 9.80
N ARG A 81 -4.47 -7.88 10.56
CA ARG A 81 -3.98 -7.86 11.95
C ARG A 81 -4.78 -8.78 12.87
N ASN A 82 -6.11 -8.84 12.70
CA ASN A 82 -6.95 -9.78 13.45
C ASN A 82 -6.58 -11.23 13.13
N ASP A 83 -6.34 -11.53 11.86
CA ASP A 83 -6.00 -12.87 11.39
C ASP A 83 -4.62 -13.29 11.94
N LEU A 84 -3.65 -12.37 11.98
CA LEU A 84 -2.33 -12.57 12.60
C LEU A 84 -2.38 -12.71 14.12
N ASP A 85 -3.14 -11.86 14.81
CA ASP A 85 -3.37 -11.93 16.27
C ASP A 85 -4.03 -13.28 16.65
N GLY A 86 -4.98 -13.74 15.83
CA GLY A 86 -5.64 -15.03 15.97
C GLY A 86 -4.67 -16.23 15.93
N LEU A 87 -3.52 -16.15 15.24
CA LEU A 87 -2.54 -17.25 15.20
C LEU A 87 -1.97 -17.60 16.58
N PHE A 88 -2.01 -16.65 17.52
CA PHE A 88 -1.45 -16.80 18.86
C PHE A 88 -2.56 -17.03 19.91
N GLU A 89 -3.77 -17.38 19.48
CA GLU A 89 -4.87 -17.71 20.39
C GLU A 89 -4.42 -18.75 21.44
N GLY A 90 -4.73 -18.46 22.71
CA GLY A 90 -4.35 -19.31 23.84
C GLY A 90 -2.92 -19.08 24.37
N LEU A 91 -2.14 -18.18 23.75
CA LEU A 91 -0.91 -17.64 24.32
C LEU A 91 -1.19 -16.33 25.07
N ALA A 92 -0.29 -15.95 25.98
CA ALA A 92 -0.44 -14.72 26.75
C ALA A 92 -0.20 -13.51 25.85
N GLY A 93 -1.27 -12.77 25.53
CA GLY A 93 -1.24 -11.64 24.62
C GLY A 93 -1.95 -11.90 23.29
N GLY A 94 -2.19 -13.16 22.91
CA GLY A 94 -2.81 -13.50 21.63
C GLY A 94 -4.33 -13.57 21.64
N ALA A 95 -4.89 -13.34 20.45
CA ALA A 95 -6.31 -13.22 20.15
C ALA A 95 -7.04 -12.24 21.09
N ASN A 96 -6.37 -11.16 21.49
CA ASN A 96 -6.90 -10.18 22.45
C ASN A 96 -7.39 -8.88 21.78
N GLY A 97 -7.31 -8.79 20.44
CA GLY A 97 -7.66 -7.61 19.66
C GLY A 97 -6.51 -6.60 19.52
N TRP A 98 -5.31 -6.96 19.94
CA TRP A 98 -4.10 -6.14 19.90
C TRP A 98 -2.93 -6.93 19.32
N LEU A 99 -2.33 -6.42 18.25
CA LEU A 99 -1.17 -7.03 17.64
C LEU A 99 0.10 -6.49 18.29
N SER A 100 0.94 -7.39 18.79
CA SER A 100 2.19 -7.07 19.48
C SER A 100 3.44 -7.31 18.63
N THR A 101 4.55 -6.65 19.01
CA THR A 101 5.86 -6.87 18.37
C THR A 101 6.35 -8.30 18.51
N ASP A 102 6.04 -8.96 19.63
CA ASP A 102 6.42 -10.36 19.84
C ASP A 102 5.63 -11.31 18.91
N GLU A 103 4.35 -11.03 18.68
CA GLU A 103 3.52 -11.80 17.73
C GLU A 103 3.97 -11.58 16.31
N LYS A 104 4.24 -10.33 15.91
CA LYS A 104 4.83 -10.01 14.61
C LYS A 104 6.11 -10.84 14.35
N ASP A 105 7.02 -10.90 15.32
CA ASP A 105 8.26 -11.67 15.18
C ASP A 105 7.98 -13.18 15.07
N GLY A 106 6.95 -13.67 15.77
CA GLY A 106 6.45 -15.04 15.64
C GLY A 106 5.85 -15.33 14.25
N VAL A 107 5.10 -14.39 13.67
CA VAL A 107 4.49 -14.51 12.33
C VAL A 107 5.57 -14.64 11.27
N GLU A 108 6.69 -13.94 11.37
CA GLU A 108 7.74 -14.01 10.35
C GLU A 108 8.29 -15.44 10.20
N ALA A 109 8.49 -16.14 11.32
CA ALA A 109 8.97 -17.52 11.33
C ALA A 109 7.93 -18.50 10.74
N VAL A 110 6.68 -18.39 11.20
CA VAL A 110 5.58 -19.26 10.77
C VAL A 110 5.16 -18.98 9.32
N GLY A 111 5.22 -17.71 8.91
CA GLY A 111 4.89 -17.24 7.58
C GLY A 111 5.79 -17.87 6.52
N LYS A 112 7.10 -17.97 6.76
CA LYS A 112 8.02 -18.64 5.81
C LYS A 112 7.73 -20.13 5.65
N ASP A 113 7.34 -20.80 6.74
CA ASP A 113 6.92 -22.20 6.69
C ASP A 113 5.63 -22.40 5.90
N CYS A 114 4.67 -21.50 6.13
CA CYS A 114 3.41 -21.46 5.41
C CYS A 114 3.62 -21.22 3.91
N VAL A 115 4.37 -20.17 3.53
CA VAL A 115 4.64 -19.83 2.12
C VAL A 115 5.27 -21.03 1.40
N ALA A 116 6.24 -21.71 2.03
CA ALA A 116 6.90 -22.87 1.43
C ALA A 116 5.96 -24.05 1.11
N GLN A 117 4.78 -24.12 1.74
CA GLN A 117 3.75 -25.13 1.49
C GLN A 117 2.71 -24.69 0.44
N THR A 118 2.61 -23.38 0.16
CA THR A 118 1.62 -22.84 -0.79
C THR A 118 1.93 -23.13 -2.25
N TYR A 119 0.89 -23.10 -3.09
CA TYR A 119 1.07 -23.08 -4.54
C TYR A 119 1.44 -21.68 -5.06
N THR A 120 2.35 -21.64 -6.03
CA THR A 120 2.77 -20.41 -6.73
C THR A 120 1.81 -19.97 -7.84
N ARG A 121 0.87 -20.84 -8.25
CA ARG A 121 -0.02 -20.68 -9.43
C ARG A 121 0.67 -20.59 -10.79
N ILE A 122 2.00 -20.71 -10.83
CA ILE A 122 2.82 -20.61 -12.04
C ILE A 122 3.15 -22.01 -12.53
N GLY A 123 2.82 -22.29 -13.79
CA GLY A 123 3.17 -23.53 -14.45
C GLY A 123 3.79 -23.28 -15.82
N PHE A 124 4.82 -24.04 -16.16
CA PHE A 124 5.41 -24.04 -17.49
C PHE A 124 5.20 -25.37 -18.18
N ARG A 125 5.22 -25.36 -19.52
CA ARG A 125 5.25 -26.58 -20.31
C ARG A 125 6.00 -26.33 -21.60
N GLY A 126 7.10 -27.04 -21.79
CA GLY A 126 7.85 -26.99 -23.05
C GLY A 126 7.12 -27.70 -24.20
N GLY A 127 7.40 -27.24 -25.41
CA GLY A 127 6.82 -27.73 -26.66
C GLY A 127 5.51 -27.03 -27.04
N PRO A 128 4.69 -27.65 -27.92
CA PRO A 128 3.55 -26.99 -28.54
C PRO A 128 2.53 -26.45 -27.55
N SER A 129 1.87 -25.35 -27.97
CA SER A 129 0.74 -24.69 -27.32
C SER A 129 -0.19 -25.65 -26.58
N HIS A 130 -0.47 -25.33 -25.31
CA HIS A 130 -1.27 -26.16 -24.42
C HIS A 130 -2.34 -25.34 -23.67
N ARG A 131 -3.51 -25.94 -23.39
CA ARG A 131 -4.70 -25.23 -22.84
C ARG A 131 -5.28 -25.86 -21.56
N GLY A 132 -4.45 -26.65 -20.87
CA GLY A 132 -4.86 -27.42 -19.68
C GLY A 132 -5.74 -28.64 -20.03
N GLY A 133 -6.40 -29.19 -19.03
CA GLY A 133 -7.29 -30.36 -19.14
C GLY A 133 -6.81 -31.61 -18.40
N PRO A 134 -7.66 -32.65 -18.31
CA PRO A 134 -7.34 -33.88 -17.57
C PRO A 134 -6.07 -34.57 -18.10
N GLY A 135 -5.15 -34.92 -17.20
CA GLY A 135 -3.90 -35.64 -17.53
C GLY A 135 -2.75 -34.75 -18.00
N VAL A 136 -2.91 -33.44 -17.93
CA VAL A 136 -1.89 -32.47 -18.32
C VAL A 136 -0.98 -32.22 -17.13
N ASN A 137 0.26 -32.68 -17.23
CA ASN A 137 1.28 -32.38 -16.23
C ASN A 137 1.92 -31.02 -16.56
N TRP A 138 1.81 -30.07 -15.64
CA TRP A 138 2.49 -28.77 -15.69
C TRP A 138 3.77 -28.84 -14.87
N ASN A 139 4.82 -28.19 -15.36
CA ASN A 139 6.04 -27.98 -14.61
C ASN A 139 5.83 -26.78 -13.67
N ASN A 140 5.22 -27.05 -12.52
CA ASN A 140 4.84 -26.01 -11.57
C ASN A 140 6.07 -25.42 -10.87
N ALA A 141 6.04 -24.12 -10.62
CA ALA A 141 7.02 -23.47 -9.75
C ALA A 141 6.75 -23.87 -8.30
N THR A 142 7.79 -24.32 -7.60
CA THR A 142 7.70 -24.71 -6.19
C THR A 142 8.64 -23.85 -5.37
N TRP A 143 8.14 -23.27 -4.28
CA TRP A 143 8.92 -22.42 -3.38
C TRP A 143 10.12 -23.15 -2.77
N ILE A 144 11.24 -22.44 -2.65
CA ILE A 144 12.43 -22.86 -1.91
C ILE A 144 12.48 -22.02 -0.64
N LYS A 145 12.36 -22.68 0.52
CA LYS A 145 12.40 -22.01 1.84
C LYS A 145 13.77 -21.39 2.12
N GLU A 146 14.86 -22.02 1.68
CA GLU A 146 16.21 -21.52 1.93
C GLU A 146 16.43 -20.17 1.22
N GLY A 147 16.83 -19.14 1.98
CA GLY A 147 17.03 -17.79 1.47
C GLY A 147 15.75 -16.95 1.36
N MET A 148 14.59 -17.47 1.74
CA MET A 148 13.32 -16.73 1.74
C MET A 148 13.31 -15.63 2.82
N THR A 149 12.89 -14.43 2.41
CA THR A 149 12.66 -13.29 3.31
C THR A 149 11.21 -12.87 3.25
N LEU A 150 10.63 -12.61 4.42
CA LEU A 150 9.31 -12.03 4.58
C LEU A 150 9.49 -10.76 5.40
N GLU A 151 9.13 -9.62 4.82
CA GLU A 151 9.29 -8.31 5.45
C GLU A 151 7.96 -7.56 5.41
N GLU A 152 7.81 -6.58 6.29
CA GLU A 152 6.61 -5.75 6.34
C GLU A 152 6.98 -4.30 6.57
N THR A 153 6.10 -3.40 6.15
CA THR A 153 6.11 -2.01 6.55
C THR A 153 4.76 -1.64 7.17
N ASN A 154 4.83 -1.04 8.37
CA ASN A 154 3.72 -0.40 9.04
C ASN A 154 2.62 -1.36 9.59
N LEU A 155 2.94 -2.65 9.75
CA LEU A 155 2.09 -3.61 10.44
C LEU A 155 1.86 -3.19 11.91
N ILE A 156 2.89 -2.67 12.58
CA ILE A 156 2.83 -1.99 13.89
C ILE A 156 3.47 -0.60 13.74
N PRO A 157 2.68 0.47 13.48
CA PRO A 157 3.19 1.83 13.27
C PRO A 157 3.84 2.41 14.54
N GLU A 158 5.05 2.98 14.43
CA GLU A 158 5.76 3.57 15.57
C GLU A 158 5.00 4.75 16.21
N GLY A 159 4.29 5.55 15.40
CA GLY A 159 3.52 6.72 15.84
C GLY A 159 2.06 6.43 16.18
N HIS A 160 1.64 5.17 16.36
CA HIS A 160 0.24 4.84 16.61
C HIS A 160 -0.23 5.47 17.96
N PRO A 161 -1.34 6.23 17.99
CA PRO A 161 -1.76 6.99 19.18
C PRO A 161 -2.09 6.10 20.38
N GLU A 162 -2.53 4.88 20.12
CA GLU A 162 -2.89 3.89 21.15
C GLU A 162 -1.77 2.88 21.46
N ARG A 163 -0.56 3.10 20.93
CA ARG A 163 0.61 2.23 21.17
C ARG A 163 0.93 2.15 22.66
N ARG A 164 1.13 0.94 23.17
CA ARG A 164 1.38 0.70 24.60
C ARG A 164 2.28 -0.52 24.82
N SER A 165 2.78 -0.69 26.04
CA SER A 165 3.46 -1.94 26.43
C SER A 165 2.48 -3.12 26.44
N CYS A 166 2.97 -4.30 26.05
CA CYS A 166 2.15 -5.50 25.90
C CYS A 166 1.42 -5.91 27.18
N LYS A 167 0.16 -6.33 27.02
CA LYS A 167 -0.71 -6.74 28.13
C LYS A 167 -1.28 -8.14 27.95
N ASP A 168 -1.40 -8.87 29.05
CA ASP A 168 -2.16 -10.12 29.08
C ASP A 168 -3.67 -9.85 29.09
N GLN A 169 -4.45 -10.93 28.98
CA GLN A 169 -5.91 -10.91 29.04
C GLN A 169 -6.51 -10.32 30.34
N PHE A 170 -5.70 -10.11 31.38
CA PHE A 170 -6.09 -9.51 32.67
C PHE A 170 -5.52 -8.10 32.87
N GLY A 171 -4.84 -7.54 31.86
CA GLY A 171 -4.24 -6.21 31.88
C GLY A 171 -2.88 -6.12 32.60
N GLY A 172 -2.27 -7.25 32.95
CA GLY A 172 -0.89 -7.33 33.47
C GLY A 172 0.14 -7.30 32.34
N PRO A 173 1.43 -7.03 32.62
CA PRO A 173 2.48 -7.08 31.60
C PRO A 173 2.60 -8.46 30.97
N SER A 174 2.66 -8.53 29.64
CA SER A 174 2.92 -9.75 28.86
C SER A 174 4.10 -9.56 27.91
N GLY A 175 4.55 -10.67 27.30
CA GLY A 175 5.62 -10.65 26.30
C GLY A 175 7.01 -10.31 26.84
N SER A 176 7.88 -9.93 25.92
CA SER A 176 9.25 -9.54 26.16
C SER A 176 9.33 -8.16 26.85
N PRO A 177 10.46 -7.83 27.53
CA PRO A 177 10.57 -6.58 28.29
C PRO A 177 10.42 -5.29 27.48
N THR A 178 10.56 -5.37 26.14
CA THR A 178 10.40 -4.26 25.19
C THR A 178 9.19 -4.45 24.29
N CYS A 179 8.29 -5.38 24.62
CA CYS A 179 7.12 -5.67 23.83
C CYS A 179 6.16 -4.48 23.82
N GLU A 180 5.75 -4.07 22.63
CA GLU A 180 4.75 -3.03 22.40
C GLU A 180 3.63 -3.57 21.51
N GLU A 181 2.40 -3.10 21.74
CA GLU A 181 1.19 -3.54 21.04
C GLU A 181 0.34 -2.34 20.60
N ILE A 182 -0.43 -2.55 19.53
CA ILE A 182 -1.44 -1.61 19.01
C ILE A 182 -2.77 -2.36 18.85
N PRO A 183 -3.92 -1.67 18.84
CA PRO A 183 -5.17 -2.35 18.51
C PRO A 183 -5.14 -2.83 17.05
N ASN A 184 -5.77 -3.96 16.75
CA ASN A 184 -5.78 -4.53 15.39
C ASN A 184 -6.42 -3.58 14.36
N GLY A 185 -7.38 -2.77 14.79
CA GLY A 185 -7.97 -1.71 13.98
C GLY A 185 -8.31 -0.49 14.82
N PRO A 186 -8.58 0.65 14.17
CA PRO A 186 -8.98 1.86 14.89
C PRO A 186 -10.34 1.65 15.59
N ALA A 187 -10.56 2.33 16.70
CA ALA A 187 -11.85 2.28 17.42
C ALA A 187 -13.04 2.68 16.52
N ASN A 188 -12.80 3.51 15.49
CA ASN A 188 -13.75 3.81 14.43
C ASN A 188 -13.05 3.74 13.05
N PRO A 189 -13.68 3.15 12.00
CA PRO A 189 -13.08 3.04 10.66
C PRO A 189 -12.64 4.37 10.03
N GLY A 190 -13.23 5.50 10.43
CA GLY A 190 -12.87 6.85 9.96
C GLY A 190 -11.73 7.53 10.74
N GLN A 191 -11.14 6.87 11.73
CA GLN A 191 -10.02 7.40 12.53
C GLN A 191 -8.65 6.88 12.06
N CYS A 192 -8.58 6.36 10.83
CA CYS A 192 -7.31 6.06 10.20
C CYS A 192 -6.50 7.35 10.03
N GLY A 193 -5.48 7.54 10.89
CA GLY A 193 -4.47 8.56 10.67
C GLY A 193 -3.59 8.21 9.48
N PRO A 194 -2.69 9.11 9.04
CA PRO A 194 -1.84 8.93 7.85
C PRO A 194 -0.90 7.71 7.91
N HIS A 195 -0.83 7.01 9.04
CA HIS A 195 0.07 5.88 9.26
C HIS A 195 -0.58 4.67 9.95
N SER A 196 -1.90 4.61 10.17
CA SER A 196 -2.47 3.55 11.03
C SER A 196 -3.15 2.40 10.30
N CYS A 197 -3.51 2.56 9.02
CA CYS A 197 -4.36 1.61 8.31
C CYS A 197 -3.78 1.06 7.00
N ASP A 198 -2.54 1.41 6.66
CA ASP A 198 -1.87 0.92 5.46
C ASP A 198 -0.67 0.09 5.84
N THR A 199 -0.58 -1.12 5.30
CA THR A 199 0.53 -2.06 5.51
C THR A 199 1.01 -2.57 4.17
N VAL A 200 2.31 -2.78 4.04
CA VAL A 200 2.89 -3.43 2.86
C VAL A 200 3.64 -4.68 3.29
N ILE A 201 3.36 -5.80 2.64
CA ILE A 201 4.07 -7.07 2.85
C ILE A 201 4.98 -7.33 1.66
N TYR A 202 6.22 -7.72 1.94
CA TYR A 202 7.23 -8.03 0.94
C TYR A 202 7.68 -9.49 1.10
N LEU A 203 7.79 -10.20 -0.02
CA LEU A 203 8.34 -11.54 -0.08
C LEU A 203 9.47 -11.55 -1.10
N ASN A 204 10.63 -12.08 -0.71
CA ASN A 204 11.63 -12.49 -1.68
C ASN A 204 11.94 -13.96 -1.49
N ALA A 205 11.86 -14.75 -2.56
CA ALA A 205 12.04 -16.19 -2.49
C ALA A 205 12.50 -16.77 -3.83
N SER A 206 13.25 -17.86 -3.77
CA SER A 206 13.54 -18.65 -4.97
C SER A 206 12.44 -19.67 -5.22
N VAL A 207 12.22 -20.01 -6.48
CA VAL A 207 11.37 -21.12 -6.92
C VAL A 207 12.20 -22.08 -7.75
N SER A 208 11.88 -23.37 -7.65
CA SER A 208 12.46 -24.42 -8.51
C SER A 208 11.40 -24.98 -9.45
N PHE A 209 11.86 -25.47 -10.60
CA PHE A 209 11.07 -26.27 -11.51
C PHE A 209 11.50 -27.74 -11.45
N SER A 210 10.52 -28.64 -11.58
CA SER A 210 10.79 -30.09 -11.58
C SER A 210 11.52 -30.58 -12.83
N GLN A 211 11.47 -29.78 -13.90
CA GLN A 211 12.10 -30.02 -15.19
C GLN A 211 12.69 -28.71 -15.72
N ILE A 212 13.77 -28.80 -16.50
CA ILE A 212 14.30 -27.64 -17.22
C ILE A 212 13.31 -27.29 -18.33
N ILE A 213 12.96 -26.01 -18.45
CA ILE A 213 12.05 -25.51 -19.49
C ILE A 213 12.84 -25.37 -20.80
N ASP A 214 12.24 -25.80 -21.92
CA ASP A 214 12.79 -25.51 -23.25
C ASP A 214 12.53 -24.04 -23.60
N PRO A 215 13.57 -23.20 -23.73
CA PRO A 215 13.39 -21.76 -23.95
C PRO A 215 12.91 -21.42 -25.37
N SER A 216 12.92 -22.38 -26.29
CA SER A 216 12.60 -22.13 -27.70
C SER A 216 11.10 -22.19 -28.04
N ASP A 217 10.32 -22.92 -27.24
CA ASP A 217 8.89 -23.14 -27.42
C ASP A 217 8.28 -23.62 -26.09
N PHE A 218 7.43 -22.81 -25.47
CA PHE A 218 6.79 -23.16 -24.20
C PHE A 218 5.48 -22.39 -23.96
N THR A 219 4.59 -22.99 -23.17
CA THR A 219 3.42 -22.30 -22.61
C THR A 219 3.68 -21.93 -21.15
N LEU A 220 3.49 -20.65 -20.81
CA LEU A 220 3.28 -20.19 -19.44
C LEU A 220 1.79 -20.31 -19.10
N ALA A 221 1.47 -21.01 -18.03
CA ALA A 221 0.13 -21.12 -17.48
C ALA A 221 0.05 -20.44 -16.11
N MET A 222 -1.04 -19.71 -15.91
CA MET A 222 -1.36 -19.07 -14.63
C MET A 222 -2.80 -19.34 -14.21
N VAL A 223 -2.99 -19.61 -12.92
CA VAL A 223 -4.32 -19.77 -12.33
C VAL A 223 -4.79 -18.44 -11.73
N GLY A 224 -5.75 -17.79 -12.38
CA GLY A 224 -6.26 -16.47 -12.01
C GLY A 224 -7.37 -16.45 -10.96
N ARG A 225 -7.87 -17.61 -10.54
CA ARG A 225 -8.93 -17.72 -9.52
C ARG A 225 -8.53 -16.93 -8.26
N ASN A 226 -9.36 -15.99 -7.82
CA ASN A 226 -9.13 -15.19 -6.60
C ASN A 226 -7.94 -14.20 -6.66
N LEU A 227 -7.36 -13.94 -7.85
CA LEU A 227 -6.41 -12.84 -8.04
C LEU A 227 -7.17 -11.55 -8.32
N THR A 228 -7.60 -10.83 -7.28
CA THR A 228 -8.45 -9.64 -7.40
C THR A 228 -7.77 -8.53 -8.20
N ASN A 229 -6.51 -8.24 -7.88
CA ASN A 229 -5.74 -7.17 -8.49
C ASN A 229 -4.22 -7.39 -8.34
N ALA A 230 -3.63 -8.19 -9.22
CA ALA A 230 -2.21 -8.52 -9.14
C ALA A 230 -1.49 -8.27 -10.48
N GLN A 231 -0.42 -7.48 -10.45
CA GLN A 231 0.49 -7.32 -11.58
C GLN A 231 1.58 -8.39 -11.50
N PHE A 232 1.78 -9.13 -12.59
CA PHE A 232 2.93 -10.02 -12.72
C PHE A 232 3.84 -9.53 -13.82
N GLU A 233 5.14 -9.56 -13.56
CA GLU A 233 6.21 -9.34 -14.51
C GLU A 233 7.11 -10.57 -14.50
N TYR A 234 7.28 -11.19 -15.66
CA TYR A 234 8.19 -12.30 -15.90
C TYR A 234 9.39 -11.79 -16.68
N ILE A 235 10.57 -11.90 -16.11
CA ILE A 235 11.82 -11.54 -16.76
C ILE A 235 12.48 -12.84 -17.22
N PHE A 236 12.44 -13.08 -18.53
CA PHE A 236 13.09 -14.22 -19.17
C PHE A 236 14.53 -13.89 -19.52
N PRO A 237 15.47 -14.83 -19.35
CA PRO A 237 16.88 -14.61 -19.68
C PRO A 237 17.07 -14.43 -21.19
N ASN A 238 18.12 -13.69 -21.56
CA ASN A 238 18.41 -13.38 -22.96
C ASN A 238 18.53 -14.63 -23.85
N GLN A 239 17.90 -14.57 -25.01
CA GLN A 239 17.88 -15.65 -26.01
C GLN A 239 18.61 -15.21 -27.28
N VAL A 240 19.17 -16.18 -28.03
CA VAL A 240 19.84 -15.89 -29.31
C VAL A 240 18.87 -15.27 -30.32
N SER A 241 17.63 -15.74 -30.32
CA SER A 241 16.52 -15.15 -31.06
C SER A 241 15.51 -14.60 -30.04
N PRO A 242 14.94 -13.40 -30.26
CA PRO A 242 13.98 -12.82 -29.32
C PRO A 242 12.79 -13.74 -29.06
N LEU A 243 12.31 -13.72 -27.82
CA LEU A 243 11.04 -14.36 -27.47
C LEU A 243 9.89 -13.59 -28.10
N ARG A 244 8.92 -14.33 -28.63
CA ARG A 244 7.65 -13.78 -29.12
C ARG A 244 6.48 -14.57 -28.57
N ILE A 245 5.34 -13.92 -28.47
CA ILE A 245 4.07 -14.57 -28.13
C ILE A 245 3.40 -15.01 -29.43
N THR A 246 3.11 -16.30 -29.58
CA THR A 246 2.39 -16.82 -30.74
C THR A 246 0.88 -16.72 -30.55
N ASP A 247 0.44 -16.93 -29.32
CA ASP A 247 -0.97 -16.96 -28.98
C ASP A 247 -1.16 -16.77 -27.48
N THR A 248 -2.34 -16.27 -27.12
CA THR A 248 -2.77 -16.08 -25.74
C THR A 248 -4.16 -16.64 -25.59
N TYR A 249 -4.40 -17.33 -24.50
CA TYR A 249 -5.69 -17.94 -24.23
C TYR A 249 -6.09 -17.72 -22.78
N GLU A 250 -7.32 -17.29 -22.58
CA GLU A 250 -7.95 -17.17 -21.29
C GLU A 250 -9.25 -17.95 -21.28
N ASN A 251 -9.51 -18.65 -20.20
CA ASN A 251 -10.76 -19.35 -19.97
C ASN A 251 -11.29 -19.05 -18.58
N GLN A 252 -12.54 -18.63 -18.50
CA GLN A 252 -13.30 -18.51 -17.27
C GLN A 252 -14.44 -19.52 -17.32
N ASP A 253 -14.54 -20.39 -16.30
CA ASP A 253 -15.63 -21.35 -16.16
C ASP A 253 -16.42 -21.08 -14.88
N CYS A 254 -17.64 -20.61 -15.06
CA CYS A 254 -18.60 -20.37 -13.99
C CYS A 254 -19.39 -21.63 -13.59
N ASN A 255 -19.21 -22.79 -14.23
CA ASN A 255 -19.91 -24.02 -13.83
C ASN A 255 -19.21 -24.76 -12.69
N GLU A 256 -18.10 -24.21 -12.20
CA GLU A 256 -17.34 -24.77 -11.09
C GLU A 256 -18.15 -24.69 -9.79
N THR A 257 -17.96 -25.70 -8.96
CA THR A 257 -18.53 -25.77 -7.62
C THR A 257 -17.41 -26.00 -6.63
N TYR A 258 -17.51 -25.35 -5.48
CA TYR A 258 -16.61 -25.59 -4.36
C TYR A 258 -17.38 -26.28 -3.24
N TYR A 259 -16.85 -27.37 -2.71
CA TYR A 259 -17.44 -28.09 -1.58
C TYR A 259 -16.55 -27.87 -0.38
N GLU A 260 -17.09 -27.30 0.70
CA GLU A 260 -16.34 -27.12 1.94
C GLU A 260 -16.25 -28.47 2.66
N ASP A 261 -15.03 -29.01 2.72
CA ASP A 261 -14.73 -30.30 3.32
C ASP A 261 -13.89 -30.19 4.60
N ASP A 262 -13.59 -28.98 5.06
CA ASP A 262 -12.99 -28.74 6.36
C ASP A 262 -14.03 -28.89 7.49
N GLU A 263 -13.88 -29.93 8.32
CA GLU A 263 -14.76 -30.20 9.45
C GLU A 263 -14.71 -29.11 10.54
N GLU A 264 -13.70 -28.23 10.51
CA GLU A 264 -13.53 -27.13 11.46
C GLU A 264 -14.28 -25.86 11.03
N ASP A 265 -14.66 -25.75 9.76
CA ASP A 265 -15.35 -24.59 9.20
C ASP A 265 -16.85 -24.55 9.57
N ASP A 266 -17.39 -23.34 9.77
CA ASP A 266 -18.78 -23.15 10.23
C ASP A 266 -19.83 -23.53 9.15
N ASP A 267 -19.38 -23.56 7.91
CA ASP A 267 -20.09 -23.96 6.70
C ASP A 267 -19.65 -25.35 6.18
N PHE A 268 -19.04 -26.19 7.01
CA PHE A 268 -18.70 -27.56 6.66
C PHE A 268 -19.85 -28.30 5.96
N GLY A 269 -19.53 -28.89 4.79
CA GLY A 269 -20.47 -29.64 3.97
C GLY A 269 -21.37 -28.77 3.07
N VAL A 270 -21.16 -27.45 3.03
CA VAL A 270 -21.83 -26.56 2.07
C VAL A 270 -21.17 -26.70 0.70
N THR A 271 -22.01 -26.70 -0.35
CA THR A 271 -21.54 -26.56 -1.73
C THR A 271 -21.84 -25.15 -2.22
N TYR A 272 -20.79 -24.43 -2.56
CA TYR A 272 -20.85 -23.14 -3.20
C TYR A 272 -20.90 -23.28 -4.71
N THR A 273 -21.78 -22.50 -5.31
CA THR A 273 -21.92 -22.37 -6.76
C THR A 273 -21.75 -20.91 -7.12
N THR A 274 -21.31 -20.64 -8.35
CA THR A 274 -21.18 -19.26 -8.83
C THR A 274 -22.55 -18.58 -8.86
N ARG A 275 -22.55 -17.25 -8.79
CA ARG A 275 -23.76 -16.45 -8.96
C ARG A 275 -24.33 -16.59 -10.38
N GLU A 276 -25.64 -16.39 -10.55
CA GLU A 276 -26.32 -16.54 -11.84
C GLU A 276 -25.79 -15.57 -12.92
N GLU A 277 -25.22 -14.44 -12.52
CA GLU A 277 -24.67 -13.42 -13.42
C GLU A 277 -23.28 -13.74 -13.96
N CYS A 278 -22.57 -14.72 -13.39
CA CYS A 278 -21.24 -15.13 -13.85
C CYS A 278 -21.32 -15.70 -15.27
N GLN A 279 -20.46 -15.23 -16.18
CA GLN A 279 -20.43 -15.69 -17.56
C GLN A 279 -19.16 -16.50 -17.84
N SER A 280 -19.32 -17.76 -18.25
CA SER A 280 -18.20 -18.52 -18.80
C SER A 280 -17.83 -17.98 -20.18
N TYR A 281 -16.54 -17.80 -20.42
CA TYR A 281 -16.03 -17.36 -21.71
C TYR A 281 -14.64 -17.92 -22.00
N THR A 282 -14.27 -17.85 -23.27
CA THR A 282 -12.93 -18.16 -23.74
C THR A 282 -12.48 -17.05 -24.66
N ASN A 283 -11.33 -16.43 -24.35
CA ASN A 283 -10.70 -15.42 -25.18
C ASN A 283 -9.45 -16.00 -25.84
N PHE A 284 -9.24 -15.67 -27.10
CA PHE A 284 -8.13 -16.14 -27.92
C PHE A 284 -7.46 -14.94 -28.60
N GLY A 285 -6.14 -14.81 -28.44
CA GLY A 285 -5.33 -13.76 -29.07
C GLY A 285 -5.63 -12.32 -28.64
N ASP A 286 -6.43 -12.12 -27.59
CA ASP A 286 -6.91 -10.78 -27.17
C ASP A 286 -6.68 -10.55 -25.66
N LEU A 287 -5.52 -10.99 -25.18
CA LEU A 287 -5.09 -10.68 -23.82
C LEU A 287 -4.30 -9.38 -23.83
N ASP A 288 -4.69 -8.44 -22.97
CA ASP A 288 -3.87 -7.27 -22.64
C ASP A 288 -2.55 -7.64 -21.93
N TYR A 289 -1.43 -7.45 -22.58
CA TYR A 289 -0.10 -7.70 -22.02
C TYR A 289 0.92 -6.72 -22.60
N SER A 290 2.04 -6.60 -21.90
CA SER A 290 3.24 -5.94 -22.42
C SER A 290 4.34 -6.98 -22.63
N LEU A 291 5.04 -6.88 -23.75
CA LEU A 291 6.25 -7.64 -24.05
C LEU A 291 7.33 -6.63 -24.44
N THR A 292 8.40 -6.55 -23.66
CA THR A 292 9.43 -5.53 -23.81
C THR A 292 10.82 -6.15 -23.80
N ALA A 293 11.67 -5.73 -24.74
CA ALA A 293 13.08 -6.11 -24.76
C ALA A 293 13.84 -5.42 -23.62
N LEU A 294 14.64 -6.18 -22.88
CA LEU A 294 15.55 -5.67 -21.86
C LEU A 294 17.00 -5.89 -22.31
N THR A 295 17.96 -5.18 -21.71
CA THR A 295 19.40 -5.36 -22.01
C THR A 295 19.86 -6.80 -21.86
N ASP A 296 19.36 -7.51 -20.84
CA ASP A 296 19.75 -8.89 -20.50
C ASP A 296 18.60 -9.88 -20.60
N GLY A 297 17.54 -9.58 -21.36
CA GLY A 297 16.39 -10.49 -21.43
C GLY A 297 15.16 -9.94 -22.13
N THR A 298 14.01 -10.50 -21.77
CA THR A 298 12.70 -10.04 -22.23
C THR A 298 11.75 -10.01 -21.05
N SER A 299 11.06 -8.89 -20.86
CA SER A 299 10.01 -8.75 -19.85
C SER A 299 8.65 -9.01 -20.49
N PHE A 300 7.89 -9.93 -19.91
CA PHE A 300 6.46 -10.10 -20.16
C PHE A 300 5.71 -9.64 -18.92
N SER A 301 4.77 -8.71 -19.07
CA SER A 301 3.99 -8.24 -17.93
C SER A 301 2.50 -8.20 -18.24
N ARG A 302 1.70 -8.53 -17.22
CA ARG A 302 0.24 -8.51 -17.31
C ARG A 302 -0.38 -8.30 -15.94
N ARG A 303 -1.46 -7.53 -15.94
CA ARG A 303 -2.36 -7.41 -14.80
C ARG A 303 -3.40 -8.53 -14.84
N PHE A 304 -3.48 -9.27 -13.75
CA PHE A 304 -4.48 -10.30 -13.50
C PHE A 304 -5.52 -9.76 -12.53
N THR A 305 -6.79 -9.94 -12.89
CA THR A 305 -7.92 -9.47 -12.11
C THR A 305 -8.97 -10.57 -12.03
N TYR A 306 -9.74 -10.59 -10.94
CA TYR A 306 -10.80 -11.55 -10.68
C TYR A 306 -11.89 -10.83 -9.89
N ASP A 307 -13.13 -10.91 -10.35
CA ASP A 307 -14.26 -10.41 -9.56
C ASP A 307 -14.54 -11.42 -8.44
N GLY A 308 -14.33 -11.03 -7.19
CA GLY A 308 -14.60 -11.89 -6.03
C GLY A 308 -16.02 -12.44 -6.02
N ALA A 309 -16.99 -11.71 -6.57
CA ALA A 309 -18.38 -12.16 -6.65
C ALA A 309 -18.62 -13.28 -7.68
N ASP A 310 -17.65 -13.56 -8.56
CA ASP A 310 -17.71 -14.71 -9.48
C ASP A 310 -17.19 -16.01 -8.83
N TRP A 311 -16.70 -15.96 -7.59
CA TRP A 311 -16.30 -17.17 -6.87
C TRP A 311 -17.48 -18.16 -6.75
N PRO A 312 -17.25 -19.49 -6.90
CA PRO A 312 -16.00 -20.20 -7.15
C PRO A 312 -15.71 -20.47 -8.65
N ALA A 313 -15.90 -19.51 -9.55
CA ALA A 313 -15.51 -19.68 -10.96
C ALA A 313 -14.01 -19.94 -11.10
N SER A 314 -13.62 -20.84 -12.02
CA SER A 314 -12.20 -20.99 -12.38
C SER A 314 -11.81 -19.94 -13.40
N ARG A 315 -10.55 -19.50 -13.34
CA ARG A 315 -9.94 -18.63 -14.36
C ARG A 315 -8.53 -19.11 -14.64
N GLY A 316 -8.23 -19.39 -15.89
CA GLY A 316 -6.94 -19.88 -16.34
C GLY A 316 -6.41 -19.07 -17.52
N TYR A 317 -5.12 -18.77 -17.48
CA TYR A 317 -4.41 -18.05 -18.53
C TYR A 317 -3.29 -18.91 -19.08
N PHE A 318 -3.10 -18.85 -20.39
CA PHE A 318 -2.10 -19.62 -21.12
C PHE A 318 -1.48 -18.70 -22.17
N ILE A 319 -0.18 -18.49 -22.08
CA ILE A 319 0.58 -17.62 -22.97
C ILE A 319 1.65 -18.48 -23.64
N ASP A 320 1.59 -18.58 -24.96
CA ASP A 320 2.50 -19.40 -25.72
C ASP A 320 3.66 -18.56 -26.26
N PHE A 321 4.87 -18.93 -25.87
CA PHE A 321 6.10 -18.28 -26.28
C PHE A 321 6.86 -19.15 -27.27
N THR A 322 7.52 -18.51 -28.24
CA THR A 322 8.50 -19.16 -29.11
C THR A 322 9.64 -18.23 -29.47
N THR A 323 10.77 -18.79 -29.85
CA THR A 323 11.88 -18.07 -30.49
C THR A 323 11.90 -18.26 -32.02
N SER A 324 10.95 -19.00 -32.58
CA SER A 324 10.82 -19.17 -34.03
C SER A 324 10.41 -17.84 -34.67
N PRO A 325 10.98 -17.43 -35.81
CA PRO A 325 10.59 -16.19 -36.48
C PRO A 325 9.11 -16.22 -36.90
N PRO A 326 8.48 -15.05 -37.12
CA PRO A 326 7.13 -15.00 -37.69
C PRO A 326 7.12 -15.59 -39.11
N ASP A 327 5.95 -16.08 -39.55
CA ASP A 327 5.79 -16.70 -40.89
C ASP A 327 6.08 -15.69 -42.01
N VAL A 328 5.73 -14.42 -41.76
CA VAL A 328 6.07 -13.27 -42.57
C VAL A 328 6.62 -12.22 -41.63
N ASP A 329 7.82 -11.72 -41.94
CA ASP A 329 8.52 -10.71 -41.17
C ASP A 329 8.39 -9.38 -41.90
N ASN A 330 7.41 -8.56 -41.50
CA ASN A 330 7.18 -7.24 -42.05
C ASN A 330 8.01 -6.21 -41.29
N PRO A 331 8.48 -5.13 -41.94
CA PRO A 331 9.13 -4.05 -41.23
C PRO A 331 8.15 -3.39 -40.25
N PRO A 332 8.66 -2.81 -39.15
CA PRO A 332 7.83 -2.05 -38.23
C PRO A 332 7.19 -0.88 -38.97
N VAL A 333 6.00 -0.47 -38.55
CA VAL A 333 5.29 0.64 -39.17
C VAL A 333 4.82 1.64 -38.12
N TRP A 334 4.92 2.92 -38.46
CA TRP A 334 4.29 3.96 -37.67
C TRP A 334 2.76 3.81 -37.71
N LYS A 335 2.14 3.87 -36.55
CA LYS A 335 0.68 3.94 -36.43
C LYS A 335 0.16 5.30 -36.89
N ASN A 336 -1.16 5.36 -37.14
CA ASN A 336 -1.81 6.57 -37.67
C ASN A 336 -2.01 7.65 -36.60
N ASP A 337 -2.07 7.25 -35.34
CA ASP A 337 -2.18 8.07 -34.14
C ASP A 337 -0.81 8.48 -33.56
N ALA A 338 0.28 7.93 -34.09
CA ALA A 338 1.63 8.37 -33.79
C ALA A 338 1.87 9.81 -34.27
N PRO A 339 2.69 10.61 -33.58
CA PRO A 339 3.05 11.97 -34.02
C PRO A 339 3.54 11.99 -35.47
N SER A 340 3.03 12.97 -36.23
CA SER A 340 3.33 13.17 -37.64
C SER A 340 4.75 13.69 -37.86
N GLU A 341 5.25 13.54 -39.09
CA GLU A 341 6.52 14.17 -39.50
C GLU A 341 6.49 15.69 -39.23
N GLY A 342 7.48 16.18 -38.48
CA GLY A 342 7.65 17.57 -38.08
C GLY A 342 6.76 18.03 -36.93
N GLU A 343 5.99 17.13 -36.31
CA GLU A 343 5.16 17.44 -35.14
C GLU A 343 6.04 17.81 -33.93
N LEU A 344 5.50 18.69 -33.08
CA LEU A 344 6.17 19.16 -31.87
C LEU A 344 6.01 18.14 -30.75
N LEU A 345 7.12 17.65 -30.19
CA LEU A 345 7.13 16.97 -28.89
C LEU A 345 7.51 18.02 -27.82
N PRO A 346 6.54 18.46 -27.00
CA PRO A 346 6.75 19.53 -26.04
C PRO A 346 7.56 19.05 -24.82
N VAL A 347 8.38 19.94 -24.27
CA VAL A 347 9.12 19.73 -23.00
C VAL A 347 8.86 20.88 -22.02
N ALA A 348 9.06 20.68 -20.72
CA ALA A 348 8.95 21.70 -19.70
C ALA A 348 10.16 22.67 -19.71
N ALA A 349 11.32 22.19 -20.15
CA ALA A 349 12.60 22.89 -20.18
C ALA A 349 13.05 23.49 -18.84
N VAL A 350 12.80 22.78 -17.73
CA VAL A 350 13.20 23.20 -16.38
C VAL A 350 14.68 22.93 -16.05
N GLY A 351 15.48 22.57 -17.05
CA GLY A 351 16.90 22.25 -16.91
C GLY A 351 17.18 20.81 -16.43
N GLU A 352 16.13 20.01 -16.26
CA GLU A 352 16.22 18.58 -15.93
C GLU A 352 16.07 17.72 -17.18
N SER A 353 16.42 16.44 -17.07
CA SER A 353 16.19 15.47 -18.14
C SER A 353 14.72 15.08 -18.20
N GLU A 354 14.15 15.07 -19.39
CA GLU A 354 12.73 14.80 -19.64
C GLU A 354 12.61 13.71 -20.72
N TYR A 355 11.72 12.74 -20.51
CA TYR A 355 11.42 11.74 -21.53
C TYR A 355 10.73 12.39 -22.74
N VAL A 356 11.21 12.09 -23.94
CA VAL A 356 10.58 12.44 -25.22
C VAL A 356 10.10 11.21 -25.99
N VAL A 357 10.61 10.04 -25.62
CA VAL A 357 10.14 8.74 -26.07
C VAL A 357 10.24 7.79 -24.88
N ASP A 358 9.12 7.26 -24.41
CA ASP A 358 9.04 6.20 -23.41
C ASP A 358 8.34 4.93 -23.96
N LEU A 359 8.19 3.89 -23.15
CA LEU A 359 7.51 2.65 -23.57
C LEU A 359 6.04 2.87 -23.97
N ALA A 360 5.33 3.80 -23.32
CA ALA A 360 3.95 4.12 -23.70
C ALA A 360 3.92 4.78 -25.09
N ASP A 361 4.86 5.68 -25.37
CA ASP A 361 5.07 6.25 -26.70
C ASP A 361 5.40 5.18 -27.73
N ILE A 362 6.36 4.30 -27.47
CA ILE A 362 6.75 3.22 -28.40
C ILE A 362 5.54 2.35 -28.76
N ASN A 363 4.78 1.95 -27.75
CA ASN A 363 3.56 1.15 -27.94
C ASN A 363 2.47 1.92 -28.67
N ALA A 364 2.36 3.23 -28.48
CA ALA A 364 1.42 4.08 -29.21
C ALA A 364 1.87 4.40 -30.63
N TRP A 365 3.18 4.42 -30.90
CA TRP A 365 3.73 4.95 -32.14
C TRP A 365 3.98 3.88 -33.20
N TYR A 366 4.33 2.67 -32.79
CA TYR A 366 4.75 1.61 -33.70
C TYR A 366 3.83 0.40 -33.67
N ASN A 367 3.80 -0.33 -34.77
CA ASN A 367 3.20 -1.64 -34.89
C ASN A 367 4.18 -2.58 -35.60
N ASP A 368 4.30 -3.79 -35.10
CA ASP A 368 5.22 -4.81 -35.60
C ASP A 368 4.66 -6.21 -35.33
N ASP A 369 5.12 -7.22 -36.08
CA ASP A 369 4.70 -8.61 -35.93
C ASP A 369 5.08 -9.22 -34.56
N LEU A 370 6.14 -8.71 -33.91
CA LEU A 370 6.58 -9.12 -32.57
C LEU A 370 6.06 -8.23 -31.44
N GLY A 371 5.31 -7.18 -31.78
CA GLY A 371 4.88 -6.14 -30.85
C GLY A 371 5.88 -5.00 -30.69
N ALA A 372 5.37 -3.80 -30.42
CA ALA A 372 6.18 -2.58 -30.42
C ALA A 372 7.25 -2.53 -29.32
N GLY A 373 7.01 -3.10 -28.14
CA GLY A 373 8.00 -3.18 -27.06
C GLY A 373 9.22 -4.06 -27.39
N MET A 374 9.18 -4.86 -28.45
CA MET A 374 10.30 -5.67 -28.92
C MET A 374 11.17 -4.96 -29.98
N LEU A 375 10.80 -3.73 -30.36
CA LEU A 375 11.55 -2.94 -31.32
C LEU A 375 12.75 -2.27 -30.65
N ASN A 376 13.83 -2.11 -31.42
CA ASN A 376 14.91 -1.20 -31.05
C ASN A 376 14.54 0.20 -31.57
N VAL A 377 14.28 1.15 -30.67
CA VAL A 377 13.92 2.52 -31.04
C VAL A 377 15.14 3.41 -30.85
N ASP A 378 15.64 3.95 -31.95
CA ASP A 378 16.82 4.81 -31.98
C ASP A 378 16.39 6.25 -32.30
N CYS A 379 16.80 7.19 -31.46
CA CYS A 379 16.61 8.61 -31.68
C CYS A 379 17.95 9.32 -31.76
N THR A 380 18.15 10.12 -32.81
CA THR A 380 19.38 10.87 -33.04
C THR A 380 19.10 12.34 -33.31
N GLY A 381 20.13 13.19 -33.22
CA GLY A 381 20.00 14.63 -33.46
C GLY A 381 20.23 15.45 -32.20
N ALA A 382 19.23 16.25 -31.81
CA ALA A 382 19.27 17.09 -30.61
C ALA A 382 20.46 18.08 -30.57
N ALA A 383 20.74 18.77 -31.69
CA ALA A 383 21.88 19.66 -31.79
C ALA A 383 21.85 20.77 -30.71
N GLY A 384 22.87 20.81 -29.85
CA GLY A 384 22.97 21.78 -28.75
C GLY A 384 22.21 21.39 -27.49
N TRP A 385 21.53 20.25 -27.50
CA TRP A 385 20.85 19.64 -26.36
C TRP A 385 21.60 18.38 -25.93
N SER A 386 21.29 17.87 -24.73
CA SER A 386 21.65 16.50 -24.34
C SER A 386 20.53 15.58 -24.81
N LEU A 387 20.87 14.50 -25.53
CA LEU A 387 19.96 13.41 -25.86
C LEU A 387 20.63 12.12 -25.42
N VAL A 388 19.97 11.39 -24.52
CA VAL A 388 20.51 10.21 -23.86
C VAL A 388 19.46 9.12 -23.88
N GLU A 389 19.89 7.94 -24.28
CA GLU A 389 19.13 6.72 -24.02
C GLU A 389 19.25 6.40 -22.52
N ALA A 390 18.17 6.60 -21.78
CA ALA A 390 18.14 6.44 -20.32
C ALA A 390 18.22 4.96 -19.92
N GLU A 391 17.50 4.16 -20.67
CA GLU A 391 17.32 2.72 -20.60
C GLU A 391 16.93 2.25 -22.01
N ALA A 392 16.95 0.94 -22.26
CA ALA A 392 16.74 0.39 -23.61
C ALA A 392 15.51 1.03 -24.29
N ASN A 393 15.73 1.68 -25.44
CA ASN A 393 14.72 2.35 -26.27
C ASN A 393 14.09 3.63 -25.70
N HIS A 394 14.40 4.04 -24.48
CA HIS A 394 13.80 5.23 -23.88
C HIS A 394 14.74 6.42 -23.99
N TRP A 395 14.24 7.53 -24.52
CA TRP A 395 15.05 8.69 -24.85
C TRP A 395 14.66 9.88 -24.01
N MET A 396 15.64 10.43 -23.31
CA MET A 396 15.51 11.67 -22.57
C MET A 396 16.29 12.80 -23.23
N VAL A 397 15.74 14.00 -23.14
CA VAL A 397 16.41 15.24 -23.54
C VAL A 397 16.62 16.16 -22.35
N THR A 398 17.67 16.98 -22.41
CA THR A 398 17.86 18.10 -21.48
C THR A 398 18.00 19.38 -22.27
N SER A 399 17.08 20.32 -22.04
CA SER A 399 17.14 21.64 -22.65
C SER A 399 18.31 22.46 -22.08
N PRO A 400 19.11 23.14 -22.93
CA PRO A 400 20.18 24.00 -22.45
C PRO A 400 19.66 25.31 -21.82
N SER A 401 18.45 25.75 -22.17
CA SER A 401 17.79 26.95 -21.64
C SER A 401 16.32 27.04 -22.08
N ASP A 402 15.52 27.81 -21.35
CA ASP A 402 14.15 28.15 -21.74
C ASP A 402 14.09 28.72 -23.17
N GLY A 403 13.11 28.27 -23.95
CA GLY A 403 12.90 28.69 -25.33
C GLY A 403 13.91 28.16 -26.35
N ALA A 404 14.89 27.34 -25.95
CA ALA A 404 15.72 26.62 -26.91
C ALA A 404 14.85 25.65 -27.72
N THR A 405 15.26 25.34 -28.94
CA THR A 405 14.56 24.38 -29.80
C THR A 405 15.59 23.48 -30.49
N THR A 406 15.17 22.26 -30.82
CA THR A 406 15.99 21.33 -31.60
C THR A 406 15.09 20.39 -32.40
N THR A 407 15.68 19.51 -33.21
CA THR A 407 15.00 18.40 -33.85
C THR A 407 15.64 17.08 -33.45
N ILE A 408 14.83 16.03 -33.36
CA ILE A 408 15.29 14.64 -33.26
C ILE A 408 14.72 13.84 -34.41
N ASN A 409 15.45 12.81 -34.83
CA ASN A 409 14.98 11.82 -35.80
C ASN A 409 14.87 10.49 -35.06
N CYS A 410 13.67 9.92 -35.01
CA CYS A 410 13.46 8.62 -34.39
C CYS A 410 13.03 7.60 -35.43
N GLU A 411 13.50 6.37 -35.30
CA GLU A 411 13.03 5.20 -36.06
C GLU A 411 12.99 3.97 -35.17
N ALA A 412 12.11 3.03 -35.52
CA ALA A 412 12.09 1.70 -34.91
C ALA A 412 12.73 0.68 -35.87
N ILE A 413 13.52 -0.23 -35.32
CA ILE A 413 14.21 -1.29 -36.02
C ILE A 413 13.81 -2.62 -35.38
N ASP A 414 13.35 -3.57 -36.20
CA ASP A 414 13.02 -4.92 -35.73
C ASP A 414 14.27 -5.80 -35.54
N SER A 415 14.07 -7.01 -35.01
CA SER A 415 15.15 -7.98 -34.78
C SER A 415 15.84 -8.49 -36.06
N SER A 416 15.19 -8.34 -37.22
CA SER A 416 15.75 -8.66 -38.54
C SER A 416 16.49 -7.48 -39.17
N GLY A 417 16.51 -6.32 -38.52
CA GLY A 417 17.15 -5.09 -38.97
C GLY A 417 16.34 -4.30 -40.00
N GLN A 418 15.04 -4.55 -40.14
CA GLN A 418 14.17 -3.73 -40.97
C GLN A 418 13.73 -2.49 -40.18
N SER A 419 13.59 -1.36 -40.87
CA SER A 419 13.31 -0.05 -40.26
C SER A 419 11.91 0.43 -40.62
N SER A 420 11.29 1.14 -39.68
CA SER A 420 10.02 1.86 -39.88
C SER A 420 10.13 3.07 -40.81
N GLY A 421 11.37 3.46 -41.13
CA GLY A 421 11.71 4.78 -41.62
C GLY A 421 11.73 5.80 -40.48
N ALA A 422 12.70 6.70 -40.53
CA ALA A 422 12.81 7.78 -39.56
C ALA A 422 11.71 8.83 -39.76
N ARG A 423 11.15 9.30 -38.63
CA ARG A 423 10.38 10.55 -38.56
C ARG A 423 11.18 11.61 -37.82
N THR A 424 11.13 12.83 -38.33
CA THR A 424 11.72 14.01 -37.66
C THR A 424 10.68 14.66 -36.77
N PHE A 425 11.04 15.02 -35.54
CA PHE A 425 10.21 15.80 -34.63
C PHE A 425 10.90 17.08 -34.22
N SER A 426 10.14 18.16 -34.02
CA SER A 426 10.64 19.34 -33.34
C SER A 426 10.49 19.16 -31.83
N ILE A 427 11.50 19.58 -31.08
CA ILE A 427 11.51 19.54 -29.61
C ILE A 427 11.70 20.96 -29.11
N ALA A 428 10.77 21.43 -28.29
CA ALA A 428 10.83 22.77 -27.72
C ALA A 428 9.95 22.87 -26.47
N PRO A 429 10.27 23.78 -25.54
CA PRO A 429 9.31 24.22 -24.56
C PRO A 429 8.20 25.02 -25.20
N ILE A 430 6.98 24.83 -24.71
CA ILE A 430 5.75 25.45 -25.23
C ILE A 430 5.29 26.66 -24.39
N PHE A 431 5.74 26.75 -23.14
CA PHE A 431 5.54 27.93 -22.31
C PHE A 431 6.55 27.92 -21.17
N SER A 432 6.71 29.06 -20.51
CA SER A 432 7.26 29.15 -19.16
C SER A 432 6.15 29.41 -18.15
N VAL A 433 6.22 28.77 -16.98
CA VAL A 433 5.31 29.00 -15.86
C VAL A 433 5.99 29.83 -14.79
N SER A 434 5.24 30.78 -14.21
CA SER A 434 5.65 31.48 -12.99
C SER A 434 4.47 31.60 -12.04
N VAL A 435 4.76 31.68 -10.74
CA VAL A 435 3.72 31.78 -9.70
C VAL A 435 3.91 33.09 -8.96
N ALA A 436 2.83 33.86 -8.80
CA ALA A 436 2.90 35.17 -8.14
C ALA A 436 3.36 35.07 -6.66
N SER A 437 2.89 34.04 -5.97
CA SER A 437 3.34 33.64 -4.63
C SER A 437 3.24 32.13 -4.51
N ALA A 438 4.31 31.47 -4.07
CA ALA A 438 4.29 30.02 -3.85
C ALA A 438 3.42 29.62 -2.64
N GLN A 439 3.09 30.56 -1.76
CA GLN A 439 2.27 30.31 -0.57
C GLN A 439 1.08 31.25 -0.53
N SER A 440 -0.10 30.72 -0.26
CA SER A 440 -1.34 31.51 -0.21
C SER A 440 -2.37 30.88 0.73
N LEU A 441 -3.27 31.72 1.23
CA LEU A 441 -4.44 31.29 2.03
C LEU A 441 -5.59 30.86 1.11
N ASP A 442 -5.86 31.67 0.08
CA ASP A 442 -7.10 31.58 -0.69
C ASP A 442 -6.85 30.99 -2.08
N ASP A 443 -6.02 31.65 -2.89
CA ASP A 443 -5.83 31.30 -4.31
C ASP A 443 -4.34 31.31 -4.71
N LEU A 444 -3.96 30.46 -5.65
CA LEU A 444 -2.68 30.51 -6.36
C LEU A 444 -2.90 31.02 -7.79
N THR A 445 -2.04 31.93 -8.23
CA THR A 445 -2.07 32.49 -9.59
C THR A 445 -0.83 32.05 -10.36
N PHE A 446 -1.06 31.34 -11.46
CA PHE A 446 -0.04 30.85 -12.39
C PHE A 446 -0.07 31.72 -13.64
N THR A 447 1.05 32.39 -13.94
CA THR A 447 1.22 33.12 -15.19
C THR A 447 1.92 32.21 -16.20
N MET A 448 1.19 31.85 -17.25
CA MET A 448 1.69 31.07 -18.38
C MET A 448 2.16 32.02 -19.48
N THR A 449 3.41 31.88 -19.92
CA THR A 449 3.95 32.68 -21.03
C THR A 449 4.32 31.76 -22.19
N PRO A 450 3.60 31.82 -23.33
CA PRO A 450 3.84 30.95 -24.48
C PRO A 450 5.21 31.24 -25.12
N THR A 451 5.87 30.21 -25.65
CA THR A 451 7.08 30.37 -26.47
C THR A 451 6.72 30.60 -27.94
N SER A 452 7.72 30.84 -28.79
CA SER A 452 7.51 30.99 -30.24
C SER A 452 7.08 29.72 -30.95
N GLU A 453 7.34 28.55 -30.35
CA GLU A 453 7.00 27.24 -30.92
C GLU A 453 5.62 26.75 -30.44
N ALA A 454 5.02 27.43 -29.46
CA ALA A 454 3.71 27.08 -28.94
C ALA A 454 2.65 27.15 -30.04
N PRO A 455 1.78 26.13 -30.20
CA PRO A 455 0.65 26.21 -31.11
C PRO A 455 -0.30 27.35 -30.74
N ASP A 456 -0.86 28.02 -31.75
CA ASP A 456 -1.91 29.01 -31.55
C ASP A 456 -3.14 28.36 -30.86
N SER A 457 -3.72 29.07 -29.88
CA SER A 457 -4.92 28.63 -29.15
C SER A 457 -4.77 27.28 -28.41
N MET A 458 -3.55 26.93 -27.98
CA MET A 458 -3.27 25.74 -27.18
C MET A 458 -4.13 25.70 -25.89
N SER A 459 -4.68 24.55 -25.55
CA SER A 459 -5.35 24.34 -24.27
C SER A 459 -4.31 24.07 -23.20
N VAL A 460 -4.36 24.79 -22.08
CA VAL A 460 -3.48 24.58 -20.91
C VAL A 460 -4.34 24.38 -19.67
N SER A 461 -4.01 23.36 -18.88
CA SER A 461 -4.66 23.05 -17.61
C SER A 461 -3.63 22.97 -16.51
N VAL A 462 -3.93 23.55 -15.35
CA VAL A 462 -3.17 23.36 -14.11
C VAL A 462 -4.04 22.55 -13.17
N THR A 463 -3.46 21.52 -12.57
CA THR A 463 -4.09 20.69 -11.55
C THR A 463 -3.23 20.70 -10.29
N LEU A 464 -3.78 21.22 -9.20
CA LEU A 464 -3.20 21.10 -7.87
C LEU A 464 -3.60 19.77 -7.25
N MET A 465 -2.66 19.09 -6.62
CA MET A 465 -2.87 17.78 -6.00
C MET A 465 -2.36 17.79 -4.56
N GLN A 466 -3.21 17.37 -3.63
CA GLN A 466 -2.85 17.19 -2.21
C GLN A 466 -3.76 16.10 -1.59
N ASN A 467 -3.17 15.06 -1.00
CA ASN A 467 -3.90 13.99 -0.28
C ASN A 467 -5.13 13.44 -1.04
N ASN A 468 -4.94 13.09 -2.31
CA ASN A 468 -5.99 12.61 -3.24
C ASN A 468 -7.10 13.62 -3.57
N VAL A 469 -6.98 14.88 -3.16
CA VAL A 469 -7.83 15.98 -3.61
C VAL A 469 -7.15 16.67 -4.79
N GLU A 470 -7.92 16.87 -5.86
CA GLU A 470 -7.47 17.58 -7.06
C GLU A 470 -8.31 18.85 -7.27
N VAL A 471 -7.64 19.96 -7.56
CA VAL A 471 -8.28 21.22 -8.00
C VAL A 471 -7.68 21.58 -9.35
N SER A 472 -8.52 21.69 -10.37
CA SER A 472 -8.06 22.02 -11.72
C SER A 472 -8.76 23.26 -12.28
N ASN A 473 -8.02 23.97 -13.12
CA ASN A 473 -8.56 25.05 -13.94
C ASN A 473 -7.79 25.10 -15.26
N SER A 474 -8.46 25.53 -16.33
CA SER A 474 -7.91 25.51 -17.68
C SER A 474 -8.24 26.78 -18.46
N MET A 475 -7.43 27.04 -19.47
CA MET A 475 -7.62 28.15 -20.41
C MET A 475 -7.08 27.81 -21.79
N SER A 476 -7.46 28.60 -22.79
CA SER A 476 -6.79 28.61 -24.09
C SER A 476 -5.71 29.69 -24.10
N LEU A 477 -4.46 29.29 -24.29
CA LEU A 477 -3.29 30.13 -24.39
C LEU A 477 -3.00 30.43 -25.86
N ASP A 478 -2.93 31.72 -26.18
CA ASP A 478 -2.58 32.21 -27.52
C ASP A 478 -1.12 32.71 -27.48
N THR A 479 -0.82 33.85 -28.10
CA THR A 479 0.53 34.42 -28.26
C THR A 479 0.99 35.34 -27.13
N ALA A 480 0.15 35.56 -26.11
CA ALA A 480 0.44 36.45 -25.00
C ALA A 480 0.33 35.73 -23.65
N ALA A 481 1.09 36.22 -22.67
CA ALA A 481 1.03 35.69 -21.31
C ALA A 481 -0.36 35.88 -20.69
N ALA A 482 -0.78 34.92 -19.89
CA ALA A 482 -2.10 34.89 -19.27
C ALA A 482 -2.09 34.12 -17.95
N ASP A 483 -3.05 34.44 -17.09
CA ASP A 483 -3.12 33.90 -15.73
C ASP A 483 -4.19 32.82 -15.60
N ILE A 484 -3.85 31.74 -14.89
CA ILE A 484 -4.77 30.74 -14.38
C ILE A 484 -4.80 30.87 -12.86
N VAL A 485 -6.00 31.07 -12.30
CA VAL A 485 -6.20 31.18 -10.85
C VAL A 485 -6.90 29.92 -10.35
N LEU A 486 -6.36 29.31 -9.29
CA LEU A 486 -6.92 28.14 -8.64
C LEU A 486 -7.18 28.42 -7.18
N SER A 487 -8.37 28.03 -6.71
CA SER A 487 -8.75 28.17 -5.31
C SER A 487 -8.23 27.02 -4.48
N LEU A 488 -7.69 27.35 -3.31
CA LEU A 488 -7.19 26.42 -2.30
C LEU A 488 -8.27 26.05 -1.28
N SER A 489 -9.51 26.52 -1.45
CA SER A 489 -10.59 26.34 -0.47
C SER A 489 -10.93 24.88 -0.14
N THR A 490 -10.68 23.95 -1.06
CA THR A 490 -10.89 22.51 -0.84
C THR A 490 -9.64 21.77 -0.38
N LEU A 491 -8.48 22.44 -0.37
CA LEU A 491 -7.22 21.89 0.10
C LEU A 491 -7.04 22.20 1.58
N ILE A 492 -6.21 21.42 2.26
CA ILE A 492 -5.81 21.67 3.65
C ILE A 492 -4.44 22.37 3.70
N PRO A 493 -4.09 23.06 4.79
CA PRO A 493 -2.77 23.67 4.93
C PRO A 493 -1.63 22.65 4.73
N GLY A 494 -0.54 23.10 4.12
CA GLY A 494 0.62 22.28 3.79
C GLY A 494 0.98 22.28 2.30
N ASN A 495 1.92 21.41 1.93
CA ASN A 495 2.48 21.36 0.58
C ASN A 495 1.43 20.95 -0.46
N VAL A 496 1.55 21.52 -1.66
CA VAL A 496 0.68 21.27 -2.81
C VAL A 496 1.55 21.00 -4.03
N ASN A 497 1.24 19.94 -4.79
CA ASN A 497 1.92 19.63 -6.04
C ASN A 497 1.14 20.22 -7.23
N ALA A 498 1.84 20.64 -8.28
CA ALA A 498 1.21 21.14 -9.50
C ALA A 498 1.56 20.26 -10.70
N LYS A 499 0.53 19.71 -11.33
CA LYS A 499 0.62 19.07 -12.65
C LYS A 499 0.08 20.02 -13.70
N ILE A 500 0.83 20.25 -14.77
CA ILE A 500 0.39 21.08 -15.88
C ILE A 500 0.31 20.22 -17.12
N SER A 501 -0.84 20.25 -17.80
CA SER A 501 -1.04 19.58 -19.08
C SER A 501 -1.41 20.56 -20.18
N ALA A 502 -1.02 20.24 -21.41
CA ALA A 502 -1.35 21.06 -22.57
C ALA A 502 -1.59 20.23 -23.83
N SER A 503 -2.44 20.75 -24.73
CA SER A 503 -2.73 20.14 -26.02
C SER A 503 -3.01 21.20 -27.09
N GLY A 504 -2.58 20.93 -28.32
CA GLY A 504 -2.66 21.88 -29.44
C GLY A 504 -2.58 21.16 -30.78
N ILE A 505 -2.91 21.86 -31.87
CA ILE A 505 -2.81 21.29 -33.22
C ILE A 505 -1.34 21.21 -33.62
N GLY A 506 -0.89 20.04 -34.10
CA GLY A 506 0.50 19.84 -34.52
C GLY A 506 1.48 19.72 -33.36
N MET A 507 1.00 19.23 -32.22
CA MET A 507 1.77 19.04 -31.00
C MET A 507 1.27 17.77 -30.30
N ALA A 508 2.20 16.91 -29.87
CA ALA A 508 1.89 15.79 -29.00
C ALA A 508 1.34 16.29 -27.64
N PRO A 509 0.53 15.48 -26.93
CA PRO A 509 0.06 15.84 -25.59
C PRO A 509 1.23 16.14 -24.65
N PHE A 510 1.11 17.20 -23.85
CA PHE A 510 2.09 17.57 -22.84
C PHE A 510 1.51 17.30 -21.44
N GLU A 511 2.30 16.69 -20.57
CA GLU A 511 2.04 16.62 -19.13
C GLU A 511 3.36 16.67 -18.35
N TYR A 512 3.44 17.53 -17.33
CA TYR A 512 4.62 17.61 -16.47
C TYR A 512 4.23 17.98 -15.03
N ASN A 513 4.89 17.34 -14.06
CA ASN A 513 4.74 17.65 -12.64
C ASN A 513 5.83 18.65 -12.23
N TYR A 514 5.43 19.88 -11.95
CA TYR A 514 6.36 20.93 -11.55
C TYR A 514 6.54 20.96 -10.04
N ASP A 515 7.80 20.98 -9.58
CA ASP A 515 8.14 21.38 -8.21
C ASP A 515 8.27 22.91 -8.14
N LEU A 516 7.18 23.57 -7.72
CA LEU A 516 7.12 25.03 -7.56
C LEU A 516 7.15 25.45 -6.09
N GLY A 517 7.40 24.51 -5.16
CA GLY A 517 7.40 24.77 -3.72
C GLY A 517 6.08 25.33 -3.17
N LEU A 518 4.95 24.88 -3.72
CA LEU A 518 3.64 25.46 -3.40
C LEU A 518 3.14 24.98 -2.04
N ALA A 519 2.48 25.87 -1.29
CA ALA A 519 1.78 25.48 -0.08
C ALA A 519 0.51 26.31 0.17
N LYS A 520 -0.51 25.67 0.72
CA LYS A 520 -1.62 26.37 1.37
C LYS A 520 -1.19 26.77 2.78
N LEU A 521 -1.34 28.04 3.11
CA LEU A 521 -1.09 28.58 4.45
C LEU A 521 -2.29 28.26 5.37
N SER A 522 -2.00 28.07 6.65
CA SER A 522 -3.03 27.87 7.68
C SER A 522 -3.52 29.21 8.26
N LEU A 523 -4.81 29.27 8.60
CA LEU A 523 -5.44 30.33 9.36
C LEU A 523 -5.52 29.93 10.83
N ALA A 524 -5.05 30.83 11.69
CA ALA A 524 -5.14 30.63 13.14
C ALA A 524 -6.58 30.33 13.59
N PRO A 525 -6.76 29.47 14.60
CA PRO A 525 -8.07 29.18 15.14
C PRO A 525 -8.69 30.43 15.77
N SER A 526 -10.02 30.47 15.82
CA SER A 526 -10.79 31.42 16.61
C SER A 526 -11.08 30.82 17.97
N VAL A 527 -10.81 31.56 19.05
CA VAL A 527 -11.06 31.13 20.43
C VAL A 527 -11.79 32.22 21.19
N GLN A 528 -12.74 31.82 22.02
CA GLN A 528 -13.52 32.73 22.87
C GLN A 528 -13.74 32.14 24.26
N ILE A 529 -13.70 33.01 25.27
CA ILE A 529 -14.12 32.68 26.65
C ILE A 529 -15.64 32.88 26.74
N THR A 530 -16.36 31.87 27.22
CA THR A 530 -17.82 31.93 27.36
C THR A 530 -18.26 31.97 28.83
N GLY A 531 -17.37 31.64 29.75
CA GLY A 531 -17.56 31.90 31.17
C GLY A 531 -16.45 31.31 32.04
N GLY A 532 -16.44 31.71 33.30
CA GLY A 532 -15.61 31.13 34.34
C GLY A 532 -16.37 30.98 35.65
N GLU A 533 -15.95 30.03 36.48
CA GLU A 533 -16.59 29.76 37.76
C GLU A 533 -15.61 29.38 38.86
N TRP A 534 -15.96 29.76 40.09
CA TRP A 534 -15.26 29.33 41.30
C TRP A 534 -15.84 28.03 41.83
N VAL A 535 -14.99 27.04 42.06
CA VAL A 535 -15.31 25.78 42.74
C VAL A 535 -14.45 25.71 44.01
N SER A 536 -15.04 26.09 45.14
CA SER A 536 -14.29 26.28 46.39
C SER A 536 -13.17 27.33 46.24
N SER A 537 -11.89 26.92 46.28
CA SER A 537 -10.71 27.77 46.06
C SER A 537 -10.14 27.66 44.64
N ASN A 538 -10.73 26.81 43.81
CA ASN A 538 -10.28 26.57 42.46
C ASN A 538 -11.10 27.40 41.46
N TYR A 539 -10.50 27.76 40.34
CA TYR A 539 -11.18 28.48 39.27
C TYR A 539 -11.13 27.67 37.98
N ILE A 540 -12.24 27.65 37.25
CA ILE A 540 -12.37 26.95 35.97
C ILE A 540 -12.77 27.98 34.92
N LEU A 541 -12.03 28.04 33.81
CA LEU A 541 -12.45 28.75 32.60
C LEU A 541 -13.00 27.79 31.56
N ARG A 542 -13.97 28.26 30.79
CA ARG A 542 -14.53 27.54 29.65
C ARG A 542 -14.81 28.46 28.48
N GLY A 543 -14.81 27.88 27.29
CA GLY A 543 -14.99 28.62 26.07
C GLY A 543 -15.37 27.77 24.88
N GLN A 544 -15.35 28.43 23.73
CA GLN A 544 -15.57 27.81 22.43
C GLN A 544 -14.40 28.13 21.50
N PHE A 545 -14.21 27.27 20.50
CA PHE A 545 -13.23 27.50 19.45
C PHE A 545 -13.74 27.00 18.09
N PHE A 546 -13.10 27.49 17.02
CA PHE A 546 -13.35 27.09 15.65
C PHE A 546 -12.08 27.27 14.83
N ASP A 547 -11.68 26.24 14.08
CA ASP A 547 -10.58 26.32 13.13
C ASP A 547 -11.12 26.52 11.70
N PRO A 548 -10.73 27.58 10.98
CA PRO A 548 -11.22 27.84 9.62
C PRO A 548 -10.84 26.78 8.59
N ASP A 549 -9.71 26.10 8.79
CA ASP A 549 -9.17 25.10 7.87
C ASP A 549 -9.56 23.66 8.24
N GLY A 550 -10.19 23.48 9.41
CA GLY A 550 -10.60 22.18 9.93
C GLY A 550 -9.46 21.40 10.59
N GLU A 551 -8.35 22.06 10.91
CA GLU A 551 -7.22 21.45 11.61
C GLU A 551 -7.55 21.19 13.08
N ALA A 552 -6.86 20.20 13.67
CA ALA A 552 -6.95 19.94 15.10
C ALA A 552 -6.30 21.08 15.89
N VAL A 553 -6.94 21.50 16.98
CA VAL A 553 -6.47 22.61 17.82
C VAL A 553 -5.99 22.09 19.17
N SER A 554 -4.75 22.41 19.51
CA SER A 554 -4.12 22.17 20.81
C SER A 554 -4.25 23.40 21.70
N PHE A 555 -4.32 23.21 23.02
CA PHE A 555 -4.52 24.28 23.99
C PHE A 555 -3.43 24.27 25.06
N THR A 556 -2.95 25.46 25.43
CA THR A 556 -2.01 25.68 26.52
C THR A 556 -2.57 26.71 27.48
N LEU A 557 -2.71 26.33 28.75
CA LEU A 557 -3.05 27.24 29.84
C LEU A 557 -1.78 27.90 30.39
N LYS A 558 -1.81 29.22 30.53
CA LYS A 558 -0.73 30.03 31.11
C LYS A 558 -1.28 30.91 32.24
N LEU A 559 -0.65 30.86 33.42
CA LEU A 559 -0.91 31.75 34.55
C LEU A 559 0.23 32.75 34.67
N ASP A 560 -0.11 34.04 34.60
CA ASP A 560 0.86 35.15 34.60
C ASP A 560 2.01 34.94 33.59
N GLY A 561 1.68 34.36 32.44
CA GLY A 561 2.61 34.07 31.34
C GLY A 561 3.39 32.75 31.48
N VAL A 562 3.20 31.99 32.55
CA VAL A 562 3.86 30.69 32.77
C VAL A 562 2.89 29.55 32.51
N GLN A 563 3.28 28.56 31.71
CA GLN A 563 2.45 27.40 31.44
C GLN A 563 2.11 26.65 32.74
N ALA A 564 0.81 26.45 32.98
CA ALA A 564 0.29 25.85 34.20
C ALA A 564 -1.00 25.10 33.88
N GLY A 565 -1.17 23.86 34.34
CA GLY A 565 -2.40 23.08 34.18
C GLY A 565 -2.65 22.52 32.77
N GLN A 566 -3.87 22.04 32.55
CA GLN A 566 -4.32 21.38 31.32
C GLN A 566 -5.66 21.96 30.83
N VAL A 567 -5.93 21.79 29.54
CA VAL A 567 -7.20 22.16 28.93
C VAL A 567 -7.80 20.92 28.28
N SER A 568 -9.04 20.61 28.65
CA SER A 568 -9.83 19.52 28.07
C SER A 568 -10.71 20.06 26.95
N VAL A 569 -10.84 19.29 25.87
CA VAL A 569 -11.62 19.65 24.69
C VAL A 569 -12.71 18.62 24.45
N ALA A 570 -13.93 19.09 24.19
CA ALA A 570 -15.07 18.25 23.82
C ALA A 570 -15.90 18.95 22.75
N GLY A 571 -15.92 18.40 21.53
CA GLY A 571 -16.54 19.07 20.38
C GLY A 571 -15.86 20.41 20.10
N ASN A 572 -16.66 21.49 19.99
CA ASN A 572 -16.16 22.86 19.80
C ASN A 572 -16.00 23.65 21.11
N GLN A 573 -15.95 22.95 22.26
CA GLN A 573 -15.82 23.54 23.58
C GLN A 573 -14.49 23.14 24.22
N TRP A 574 -13.94 24.07 25.00
CA TRP A 574 -12.75 23.83 25.81
C TRP A 574 -13.02 24.23 27.26
N VAL A 575 -12.35 23.57 28.20
CA VAL A 575 -12.44 23.84 29.64
C VAL A 575 -11.07 23.62 30.29
N THR A 576 -10.65 24.50 31.18
CA THR A 576 -9.43 24.29 31.97
C THR A 576 -9.67 23.22 33.02
N ASP A 577 -8.58 22.64 33.54
CA ASP A 577 -8.62 22.00 34.84
C ASP A 577 -8.94 23.01 35.96
N GLU A 578 -9.18 22.48 37.16
CA GLU A 578 -9.39 23.28 38.37
C GLU A 578 -8.08 23.99 38.77
N ILE A 579 -8.00 25.29 38.52
CA ILE A 579 -6.81 26.09 38.81
C ILE A 579 -6.80 26.44 40.31
N PRO A 580 -5.81 25.99 41.11
CA PRO A 580 -5.82 26.18 42.56
C PRO A 580 -5.29 27.56 42.97
N PHE A 581 -6.19 28.53 43.04
CA PHE A 581 -5.86 29.93 43.32
C PHE A 581 -5.47 30.19 44.78
N ASP A 582 -5.76 29.28 45.71
CA ASP A 582 -5.27 29.34 47.10
C ASP A 582 -3.76 29.10 47.23
N LEU A 583 -3.15 28.46 46.23
CA LEU A 583 -1.70 28.25 46.17
C LEU A 583 -0.96 29.45 45.56
N LEU A 584 -1.69 30.42 45.00
CA LEU A 584 -1.14 31.64 44.42
C LEU A 584 -1.09 32.76 45.48
N ILE A 585 -0.26 33.78 45.23
CA ILE A 585 -0.22 34.96 46.09
C ILE A 585 -1.55 35.73 46.02
N GLU A 586 -1.90 36.46 47.07
CA GLU A 586 -3.10 37.33 47.08
C GLU A 586 -2.97 38.42 45.99
N GLY A 587 -3.94 38.49 45.08
CA GLY A 587 -4.02 39.51 44.04
C GLY A 587 -4.81 39.11 42.79
N VAL A 588 -4.60 39.88 41.73
CA VAL A 588 -5.16 39.63 40.40
C VAL A 588 -4.13 38.85 39.58
N HIS A 589 -4.53 37.70 39.06
CA HIS A 589 -3.72 36.89 38.15
C HIS A 589 -4.33 36.88 36.75
N ASN A 590 -3.46 36.87 35.74
CA ASN A 590 -3.88 36.77 34.36
C ASN A 590 -3.90 35.30 33.93
N VAL A 591 -5.08 34.81 33.56
CA VAL A 591 -5.26 33.46 33.03
C VAL A 591 -5.36 33.55 31.51
N THR A 592 -4.37 33.00 30.81
CA THR A 592 -4.30 33.01 29.34
C THR A 592 -4.46 31.61 28.79
N ILE A 593 -5.32 31.48 27.77
CA ILE A 593 -5.50 30.30 26.97
C ILE A 593 -4.91 30.57 25.60
N GLU A 594 -3.84 29.86 25.26
CA GLU A 594 -3.25 29.83 23.93
C GLU A 594 -3.78 28.61 23.20
N ALA A 595 -4.24 28.78 21.97
CA ALA A 595 -4.69 27.69 21.13
C ALA A 595 -3.94 27.72 19.81
N CYS A 596 -3.40 26.59 19.40
CA CYS A 596 -2.61 26.44 18.19
C CYS A 596 -3.20 25.32 17.32
N ASP A 597 -3.39 25.59 16.04
CA ASP A 597 -3.71 24.54 15.06
C ASP A 597 -2.51 23.58 14.85
N ASN A 598 -2.75 22.53 14.06
CA ASN A 598 -1.74 21.51 13.75
C ASN A 598 -0.59 22.06 12.88
N SER A 599 -0.84 23.14 12.12
CA SER A 599 0.17 23.89 11.37
C SER A 599 1.02 24.82 12.25
N GLY A 600 0.68 24.95 13.54
CA GLY A 600 1.42 25.72 14.53
C GLY A 600 1.07 27.20 14.57
N VAL A 601 -0.04 27.64 13.95
CA VAL A 601 -0.51 29.02 14.04
C VAL A 601 -1.39 29.17 15.29
N CYS A 602 -1.03 30.13 16.15
CA CYS A 602 -1.62 30.26 17.47
C CYS A 602 -2.40 31.56 17.66
N VAL A 603 -3.48 31.50 18.45
CA VAL A 603 -4.19 32.65 19.01
C VAL A 603 -4.20 32.56 20.53
N SER A 604 -4.42 33.67 21.24
CA SER A 604 -4.61 33.64 22.69
C SER A 604 -5.78 34.51 23.15
N VAL A 605 -6.45 34.06 24.20
CA VAL A 605 -7.47 34.82 24.95
C VAL A 605 -7.11 34.82 26.44
N SER A 606 -7.47 35.88 27.15
CA SER A 606 -7.12 36.02 28.57
C SER A 606 -8.25 36.60 29.41
N GLU A 607 -8.29 36.25 30.68
CA GLU A 607 -9.18 36.81 31.71
C GLU A 607 -8.38 37.10 32.99
N ASP A 608 -8.68 38.24 33.63
CA ASP A 608 -8.07 38.62 34.91
C ASP A 608 -8.94 38.11 36.06
N VAL A 609 -8.35 37.31 36.96
CA VAL A 609 -9.04 36.64 38.06
C VAL A 609 -8.46 37.09 39.39
N ASP A 610 -9.31 37.61 40.28
CA ASP A 610 -8.92 38.12 41.61
C ASP A 610 -9.21 37.07 42.70
N ASN A 611 -8.17 36.61 43.40
CA ASN A 611 -8.28 35.60 44.47
C ASN A 611 -8.33 36.20 45.88
N THR A 612 -8.35 37.54 46.03
CA THR A 612 -8.26 38.22 47.33
C THR A 612 -9.29 37.73 48.35
N PHE A 613 -10.48 37.31 47.89
CA PHE A 613 -11.54 36.82 48.77
C PHE A 613 -11.19 35.49 49.49
N LEU A 614 -10.27 34.68 48.98
CA LEU A 614 -9.86 33.41 49.58
C LEU A 614 -9.02 33.60 50.86
N PHE A 615 -8.42 34.79 51.04
CA PHE A 615 -7.51 35.09 52.15
C PHE A 615 -8.16 35.93 53.26
N GLN A 616 -9.47 36.18 53.17
CA GLN A 616 -10.22 36.93 54.18
C GLN A 616 -10.46 36.04 55.42
N VAL A 617 -9.93 36.48 56.57
CA VAL A 617 -10.20 35.82 57.86
C VAL A 617 -11.65 36.11 58.26
N ILE A 618 -12.48 35.07 58.31
CA ILE A 618 -13.82 35.15 58.89
C ILE A 618 -13.66 35.17 60.42
N ASP A 619 -13.64 36.36 61.01
CA ASP A 619 -14.02 36.53 62.41
C ASP A 619 -15.56 36.55 62.47
N ASP A 620 -16.17 35.39 62.73
CA ASP A 620 -17.23 35.26 63.73
C ASP A 620 -17.77 33.81 63.83
N ILE A 621 -17.66 33.30 65.06
CA ILE A 621 -18.26 32.08 65.58
C ILE A 621 -19.73 32.37 65.91
N ASP A 622 -20.67 31.56 65.43
CA ASP A 622 -21.88 31.26 66.21
C ASP A 622 -22.25 29.78 66.07
N ASP A 623 -22.50 29.19 67.23
CA ASP A 623 -22.66 27.77 67.53
C ASP A 623 -24.15 27.45 67.69
N GLY A 624 -24.61 26.37 67.07
CA GLY A 624 -25.79 25.66 67.53
C GLY A 624 -26.70 25.09 66.43
N GLY A 625 -26.70 23.77 66.31
CA GLY A 625 -27.82 23.08 65.68
C GLY A 625 -27.52 21.70 65.09
N THR A 626 -27.42 20.69 65.96
CA THR A 626 -27.33 19.26 65.63
C THR A 626 -28.48 18.76 64.75
N ASN A 627 -28.18 17.96 63.72
CA ASN A 627 -28.86 16.69 63.40
C ASN A 627 -28.05 15.88 62.35
N LYS A 628 -27.50 14.73 62.78
CA LYS A 628 -27.19 13.53 61.96
C LYS A 628 -28.49 12.69 61.83
N PRO A 629 -28.61 11.65 60.96
CA PRO A 629 -27.58 10.89 60.23
C PRO A 629 -27.90 10.70 58.71
N ALA A 630 -27.01 10.21 57.85
CA ALA A 630 -26.77 8.78 57.63
C ALA A 630 -25.45 8.54 56.88
N VAL A 631 -24.86 7.40 57.19
CA VAL A 631 -23.61 6.82 56.67
C VAL A 631 -23.99 5.77 55.64
N GLU A 632 -23.39 5.81 54.45
CA GLU A 632 -23.19 4.65 53.56
C GLU A 632 -21.77 4.81 52.98
N GLU A 633 -20.79 4.14 53.59
CA GLU A 633 -20.19 2.86 53.16
C GLU A 633 -19.60 2.85 51.74
N SER A 634 -18.30 3.12 51.71
CA SER A 634 -17.35 2.67 50.70
C SER A 634 -17.28 1.14 50.62
N GLY A 635 -17.28 0.57 49.41
CA GLY A 635 -17.03 -0.86 49.24
C GLY A 635 -16.68 -1.26 47.81
N LEU A 636 -15.38 -1.34 47.53
CA LEU A 636 -14.72 -2.30 46.62
C LEU A 636 -13.44 -2.72 47.35
N PRO A 637 -13.02 -4.00 47.40
CA PRO A 637 -12.51 -4.68 46.20
C PRO A 637 -12.65 -6.23 46.15
N ALA A 638 -12.16 -6.77 45.02
CA ALA A 638 -11.48 -8.07 44.83
C ALA A 638 -12.27 -9.35 44.45
N ALA A 639 -12.11 -9.71 43.17
CA ALA A 639 -11.63 -10.98 42.61
C ALA A 639 -11.88 -12.33 43.32
N SER A 640 -12.43 -13.30 42.58
CA SER A 640 -11.79 -14.62 42.33
C SER A 640 -12.57 -15.51 41.33
N ILE A 641 -11.95 -15.75 40.18
CA ILE A 641 -11.68 -17.03 39.48
C ILE A 641 -12.69 -18.19 39.59
N GLY A 642 -13.11 -18.72 38.43
CA GLY A 642 -13.72 -20.04 38.27
C GLY A 642 -13.94 -20.43 36.79
N LEU A 643 -12.86 -20.85 36.13
CA LEU A 643 -12.82 -21.47 34.79
C LEU A 643 -13.61 -22.79 34.70
N THR A 644 -14.27 -23.02 33.56
CA THR A 644 -14.38 -24.36 32.94
C THR A 644 -14.46 -24.23 31.41
N MET A 645 -13.57 -24.99 30.75
CA MET A 645 -13.30 -25.10 29.30
C MET A 645 -14.47 -25.71 28.49
N MET A 646 -14.57 -25.41 27.19
CA MET A 646 -14.01 -26.20 26.05
C MET A 646 -14.77 -25.91 24.72
N ALA A 647 -14.05 -26.11 23.58
CA ALA A 647 -14.48 -26.23 22.17
C ALA A 647 -14.51 -24.89 21.39
N LEU A 648 -13.92 -24.68 20.19
CA LEU A 648 -13.25 -25.45 19.10
C LEU A 648 -12.36 -24.43 18.33
N LEU A 649 -11.13 -24.77 17.91
CA LEU A 649 -10.64 -24.94 16.51
C LEU A 649 -10.68 -23.61 15.70
N GLY A 650 -9.56 -23.06 15.25
CA GLY A 650 -8.76 -23.58 14.13
C GLY A 650 -9.22 -22.86 12.85
N ALA A 651 -8.30 -22.29 12.07
CA ALA A 651 -8.55 -21.56 10.81
C ALA A 651 -8.97 -20.07 10.90
N GLY A 652 -7.99 -19.17 11.11
CA GLY A 652 -8.21 -17.71 11.05
C GLY A 652 -7.81 -17.02 9.75
N ILE A 653 -6.81 -17.55 9.03
CA ILE A 653 -6.15 -16.77 7.96
C ILE A 653 -6.69 -17.08 6.55
N ALA A 654 -7.26 -18.27 6.31
CA ALA A 654 -7.75 -18.67 4.98
C ALA A 654 -9.28 -18.63 4.81
N VAL A 655 -10.05 -18.71 5.90
CA VAL A 655 -11.50 -18.97 5.86
C VAL A 655 -12.32 -17.73 5.55
N ARG A 656 -11.89 -16.55 6.03
CA ARG A 656 -12.62 -15.31 5.78
C ARG A 656 -12.65 -14.87 4.32
N ARG A 657 -11.84 -15.47 3.45
CA ARG A 657 -11.88 -15.25 1.99
C ARG A 657 -12.89 -16.09 1.25
N ARG A 658 -13.47 -17.12 1.88
CA ARG A 658 -14.50 -17.98 1.28
C ARG A 658 -15.93 -17.44 1.49
N LEU A 659 -16.13 -16.52 2.44
CA LEU A 659 -17.45 -16.11 2.94
C LEU A 659 -17.89 -14.68 2.62
N SER A 660 -17.15 -13.90 1.81
CA SER A 660 -17.52 -12.52 1.45
C SER A 660 -17.53 -12.25 -0.05
#